data_AF-A0A8T8XA40-F1
#
_entry.id   AF-A0A8T8XA40-F1
#
_cell.length_a   1.000
_cell.length_b   1.000
_cell.length_c   1.000
_cell.angle_alpha   90.00
_cell.angle_beta   90.00
_cell.angle_gamma   90.00
#
_symmetry.space_group_name_H-M   'P 1'
#
loop_
_entity.id
_entity.type
_entity.pdbx_description
1 polymer ?
#
loop_
_entity_poly.entity_id
_entity_poly.type
_entity_poly.pdbx_seq_one_letter_code
_entity_poly.pdbx_strand_id
1 'polypeptide(L)'
;MATIPGTYRHHDYTIAWISALPLEMAAAVAMLDERHPDLPTDLSDNNSYIFGSIYGHNIVIVCLPAGVYGTTSAAVIASQVQFTFKSIRFGLMVGIGGAVPSQDDIRLGDVVVSKPTRDYGGIVQYDYGKTLSNNRFERTGMLNKPPSVLLTAISRLQAEHMVRSSNIPAILSDMVCRYPKMKDRFTYRGAEQDVLFEADYDHEDVESTCANCNPSRRKSRPDRGYDVPVIHYGLIASANQVMKSGRIRDQLANEFGILCFEMEAAGLMDNFPCLVIRGICDYADSHKNKQWQEYAAATAAAYTKELLSMIHTKQVVDMPSPSVALELAQYGLTAPVGTETYAGEISKSLHIDIGQLLERISNYDHDKVHRRLAYKRLPGTTQWFLNHATFKSWLTGLDQSSLWCSGKIGSGKSIIAASVVEVVKYRALENSSYHCPTVFFYCENEHSGSLQAFYILASLIRQLAQLLYESHQSFPPDVARELERFFGRDRRVPDYDDLREIFNLLFSYMPNTIYVLDGLDALEQQECQKMLLLIRATFSSASPPNGSKIMLSSRNHVPGYVNIATFMPWFLRISTFNHVTQDIEFYIKASIDDKSMLRKLTSDCSLLEEVKRVLLAEASGMFLWVYLILEILWSTCFTDAEVRSALRRLPKGLKETYRLCTQRISSDPRAAKVLKWWPLIFMILVGITRKYPRTNLCSAAALISWC
;
A
#
# COMPACT_ATOMS: atom_id res chain seq x y z
N MET A 1 -1.58 -25.78 44.60
CA MET A 1 -1.17 -26.62 43.47
C MET A 1 -0.19 -25.81 42.66
N ALA A 2 1.10 -26.21 42.67
CA ALA A 2 2.14 -25.53 41.92
C ALA A 2 1.87 -25.73 40.42
N THR A 3 1.73 -24.63 39.67
CA THR A 3 1.66 -24.63 38.21
C THR A 3 2.99 -25.14 37.67
N ILE A 4 2.96 -26.25 36.95
CA ILE A 4 4.07 -26.78 36.17
C ILE A 4 4.56 -25.65 35.24
N PRO A 5 5.87 -25.39 35.10
CA PRO A 5 6.36 -24.36 34.17
C PRO A 5 5.87 -24.71 32.77
N GLY A 6 5.09 -23.83 32.16
CA GLY A 6 4.61 -24.04 30.80
C GLY A 6 5.81 -24.22 29.87
N THR A 7 5.83 -25.31 29.11
CA THR A 7 6.83 -25.50 28.07
C THR A 7 6.55 -24.52 26.93
N TYR A 8 7.25 -23.40 26.90
CA TYR A 8 7.15 -22.41 25.82
C TYR A 8 7.61 -23.01 24.49
N ARG A 9 6.94 -22.61 23.40
CA ARG A 9 7.22 -23.03 22.02
C ARG A 9 7.22 -21.81 21.10
N HIS A 10 7.81 -21.94 19.91
CA HIS A 10 7.84 -20.84 18.92
C HIS A 10 6.45 -20.28 18.58
N HIS A 11 5.40 -21.11 18.60
CA HIS A 11 4.04 -20.67 18.31
C HIS A 11 3.38 -19.81 19.40
N ASP A 12 4.00 -19.71 20.59
CA ASP A 12 3.46 -18.93 21.71
C ASP A 12 3.77 -17.44 21.58
N TYR A 13 4.69 -17.05 20.68
CA TYR A 13 5.15 -15.68 20.50
C TYR A 13 4.39 -15.00 19.37
N THR A 14 3.77 -13.86 19.68
CA THR A 14 2.87 -13.14 18.77
C THR A 14 3.38 -11.77 18.36
N ILE A 15 4.44 -11.27 18.99
CA ILE A 15 5.03 -9.96 18.70
C ILE A 15 6.54 -10.13 18.51
N ALA A 16 7.07 -9.54 17.45
CA ALA A 16 8.51 -9.41 17.26
C ALA A 16 8.98 -8.00 17.59
N TRP A 17 10.02 -7.90 18.41
CA TRP A 17 10.73 -6.67 18.68
C TRP A 17 12.09 -6.73 17.98
N ILE A 18 12.28 -5.88 16.98
CA ILE A 18 13.50 -5.83 16.17
C ILE A 18 14.31 -4.60 16.56
N SER A 19 15.60 -4.84 16.84
CA SER A 19 16.59 -3.82 17.15
C SER A 19 17.75 -3.88 16.16
N ALA A 20 18.35 -2.73 15.86
CA ALA A 20 19.52 -2.62 15.00
C ALA A 20 20.83 -2.78 15.77
N LEU A 21 20.87 -2.33 17.03
CA LEU A 21 22.07 -2.26 17.84
C LEU A 21 21.96 -3.06 19.16
N PRO A 22 23.07 -3.58 19.71
CA PRO A 22 23.07 -4.28 21.00
C PRO A 22 22.52 -3.44 22.16
N LEU A 23 22.76 -2.12 22.16
CA LEU A 23 22.22 -1.22 23.18
C LEU A 23 20.69 -1.11 23.12
N GLU A 24 20.10 -1.22 21.92
CA GLU A 24 18.65 -1.19 21.70
C GLU A 24 18.03 -2.50 22.16
N MET A 25 18.66 -3.63 21.83
CA MET A 25 18.27 -4.95 22.36
C MET A 25 18.38 -4.99 23.89
N ALA A 26 19.44 -4.41 24.48
CA ALA A 26 19.57 -4.34 25.93
C ALA A 26 18.42 -3.54 26.58
N ALA A 27 18.04 -2.41 25.99
CA ALA A 27 16.88 -1.64 26.42
C ALA A 27 15.57 -2.44 26.29
N ALA A 28 15.37 -3.16 25.17
CA ALA A 28 14.21 -4.01 24.95
C ALA A 28 14.08 -5.13 26.00
N VAL A 29 15.18 -5.83 26.29
CA VAL A 29 15.22 -6.89 27.31
C VAL A 29 14.87 -6.34 28.68
N ALA A 30 15.34 -5.14 29.00
CA ALA A 30 15.05 -4.51 30.28
C ALA A 30 13.57 -4.09 30.43
N MET A 31 12.79 -4.08 29.34
CA MET A 31 11.35 -3.82 29.37
C MET A 31 10.50 -5.06 29.65
N LEU A 32 11.06 -6.27 29.57
CA LEU A 32 10.32 -7.50 29.85
C LEU A 32 9.80 -7.52 31.30
N ASP A 33 8.55 -7.95 31.48
CA ASP A 33 7.97 -8.27 32.78
C ASP A 33 8.49 -9.63 33.27
N GLU A 34 8.56 -10.60 32.35
CA GLU A 34 9.09 -11.94 32.58
C GLU A 34 10.03 -12.34 31.43
N ARG A 35 11.17 -12.97 31.77
CA ARG A 35 12.07 -13.57 30.79
C ARG A 35 11.80 -15.07 30.71
N HIS A 36 11.55 -15.57 29.51
CA HIS A 36 11.33 -17.00 29.27
C HIS A 36 12.66 -17.72 28.98
N PRO A 37 12.72 -19.06 29.13
CA PRO A 37 13.88 -19.86 28.72
C PRO A 37 14.15 -19.79 27.21
N ASP A 38 15.40 -20.03 26.82
CA ASP A 38 15.79 -20.12 25.42
C ASP A 38 15.14 -21.34 24.74
N LEU A 39 14.75 -21.17 23.49
CA LEU A 39 14.16 -22.22 22.65
C LEU A 39 15.20 -22.80 21.67
N PRO A 40 15.05 -24.07 21.24
CA PRO A 40 15.95 -24.66 20.26
C PRO A 40 15.89 -23.91 18.93
N THR A 41 17.04 -23.48 18.41
CA THR A 41 17.12 -22.82 17.10
C THR A 41 17.03 -23.84 15.96
N ASP A 42 16.26 -23.53 14.92
CA ASP A 42 16.23 -24.32 13.68
C ASP A 42 17.57 -24.22 12.94
N LEU A 43 18.01 -25.31 12.31
CA LEU A 43 19.30 -25.36 11.57
C LEU A 43 19.40 -24.36 10.40
N SER A 44 18.27 -23.84 9.93
CA SER A 44 18.18 -22.86 8.85
C SER A 44 18.12 -21.40 9.32
N ASP A 45 18.02 -21.15 10.63
CA ASP A 45 17.95 -19.81 11.22
C ASP A 45 19.21 -19.54 12.06
N ASN A 46 20.00 -18.56 11.64
CA ASN A 46 21.26 -18.21 12.28
C ASN A 46 21.10 -17.06 13.31
N ASN A 47 19.87 -16.64 13.59
CA ASN A 47 19.61 -15.54 14.50
C ASN A 47 19.66 -15.96 15.97
N SER A 48 19.98 -14.99 16.83
CA SER A 48 19.90 -15.12 18.28
C SER A 48 18.67 -14.39 18.78
N TYR A 49 17.78 -15.12 19.45
CA TYR A 49 16.52 -14.62 19.96
C TYR A 49 16.52 -14.55 21.49
N ILE A 50 15.84 -13.55 22.04
CA ILE A 50 15.53 -13.47 23.47
C ILE A 50 14.01 -13.49 23.62
N PHE A 51 13.55 -14.24 24.63
CA PHE A 51 12.14 -14.51 24.84
C PHE A 51 11.64 -13.92 26.15
N GLY A 52 10.42 -13.39 26.14
CA GLY A 52 9.76 -12.94 27.36
C GLY A 52 8.33 -12.50 27.15
N SER A 53 7.79 -11.81 28.15
CA SER A 53 6.45 -11.22 28.08
C SER A 53 6.41 -9.77 28.57
N ILE A 54 5.48 -9.00 28.01
CA ILE A 54 5.14 -7.63 28.44
C ILE A 54 3.61 -7.50 28.45
N TYR A 55 3.02 -7.11 29.59
CA TYR A 55 1.58 -6.99 29.80
C TYR A 55 0.76 -8.20 29.30
N GLY A 56 1.32 -9.41 29.46
CA GLY A 56 0.71 -10.68 29.03
C GLY A 56 0.87 -11.00 27.54
N HIS A 57 1.56 -10.16 26.76
CA HIS A 57 1.95 -10.48 25.38
C HIS A 57 3.30 -11.21 25.37
N ASN A 58 3.39 -12.33 24.68
CA ASN A 58 4.65 -13.03 24.48
C ASN A 58 5.43 -12.41 23.31
N ILE A 59 6.67 -12.02 23.58
CA ILE A 59 7.52 -11.23 22.68
C ILE A 59 8.81 -11.97 22.41
N VAL A 60 9.18 -12.03 21.13
CA VAL A 60 10.53 -12.41 20.70
C VAL A 60 11.32 -11.16 20.34
N ILE A 61 12.52 -11.03 20.90
CA ILE A 61 13.44 -9.91 20.66
C ILE A 61 14.59 -10.43 19.79
N VAL A 62 14.91 -9.70 18.72
CA VAL A 62 16.01 -10.01 17.80
C VAL A 62 16.80 -8.75 17.47
N CYS A 63 18.10 -8.91 17.27
CA CYS A 63 19.01 -7.83 16.87
C CYS A 63 19.62 -8.16 15.52
N LEU A 64 19.87 -7.13 14.70
CA LEU A 64 20.68 -7.28 13.50
C LEU A 64 22.10 -7.82 13.86
N PRO A 65 22.75 -8.54 12.92
CA PRO A 65 24.11 -9.03 13.14
C PRO A 65 25.09 -7.91 13.50
N ALA A 66 26.03 -8.18 14.40
CA ALA A 66 26.98 -7.19 14.86
C ALA A 66 27.76 -6.55 13.69
N GLY A 67 27.71 -5.23 13.57
CA GLY A 67 28.37 -4.47 12.51
C GLY A 67 27.65 -4.45 11.16
N VAL A 68 26.47 -5.08 11.06
CA VAL A 68 25.63 -5.08 9.86
C VAL A 68 24.35 -4.29 10.16
N TYR A 69 24.08 -3.25 9.37
CA TYR A 69 22.91 -2.38 9.50
C TYR A 69 22.39 -1.98 8.12
N GLY A 70 21.24 -1.30 8.09
CA GLY A 70 20.58 -0.89 6.85
C GLY A 70 19.37 -1.76 6.49
N THR A 71 18.66 -1.34 5.45
CA THR A 71 17.34 -1.88 5.07
C THR A 71 17.40 -3.35 4.68
N THR A 72 18.48 -3.77 4.01
CA THR A 72 18.63 -5.16 3.53
C THR A 72 18.76 -6.15 4.69
N SER A 73 19.57 -5.81 5.71
CA SER A 73 19.73 -6.69 6.88
C SER A 73 18.43 -6.79 7.68
N ALA A 74 17.71 -5.67 7.82
CA ALA A 74 16.41 -5.65 8.48
C ALA A 74 15.39 -6.53 7.76
N ALA A 75 15.34 -6.48 6.43
CA ALA A 75 14.46 -7.32 5.62
C ALA A 75 14.75 -8.83 5.80
N VAL A 76 16.04 -9.21 5.84
CA VAL A 76 16.45 -10.61 6.05
C VAL A 76 16.01 -11.13 7.42
N ILE A 77 16.29 -10.37 8.48
CA ILE A 77 15.89 -10.73 9.85
C ILE A 77 14.36 -10.86 9.95
N ALA A 78 13.61 -9.92 9.39
CA ALA A 78 12.14 -9.99 9.43
C ALA A 78 11.59 -11.22 8.71
N SER A 79 12.16 -11.60 7.56
CA SER A 79 11.79 -12.80 6.83
C SER A 79 12.07 -14.07 7.66
N GLN A 80 13.24 -14.16 8.29
CA GLN A 80 13.61 -15.28 9.16
C GLN A 80 12.71 -15.37 10.40
N VAL A 81 12.44 -14.23 11.04
CA VAL A 81 11.52 -14.13 12.17
C VAL A 81 10.12 -14.62 11.78
N GLN A 82 9.58 -14.20 10.62
CA GLN A 82 8.28 -14.68 10.13
C GLN A 82 8.27 -16.18 9.84
N PHE A 83 9.40 -16.72 9.38
CA PHE A 83 9.56 -18.14 9.08
C PHE A 83 9.63 -18.99 10.35
N THR A 84 10.46 -18.61 11.32
CA THR A 84 10.68 -19.34 12.57
C THR A 84 9.48 -19.21 13.52
N PHE A 85 8.84 -18.04 13.55
CA PHE A 85 7.72 -17.74 14.46
C PHE A 85 6.42 -17.51 13.69
N LYS A 86 5.75 -18.62 13.35
CA LYS A 86 4.50 -18.62 12.57
C LYS A 86 3.33 -17.85 13.21
N SER A 87 3.40 -17.60 14.51
CA SER A 87 2.32 -16.97 15.28
C SER A 87 2.50 -15.47 15.48
N ILE A 88 3.62 -14.88 15.05
CA ILE A 88 3.80 -13.42 15.06
C ILE A 88 2.63 -12.76 14.35
N ARG A 89 2.20 -11.59 14.83
CA ARG A 89 1.05 -10.81 14.33
C ARG A 89 1.49 -9.46 13.77
N PHE A 90 2.48 -8.87 14.41
CA PHE A 90 3.13 -7.65 13.97
C PHE A 90 4.54 -7.52 14.56
N GLY A 91 5.32 -6.64 13.96
CA GLY A 91 6.62 -6.22 14.44
C GLY A 91 6.63 -4.85 15.10
N LEU A 92 7.67 -4.63 15.89
CA LEU A 92 8.04 -3.33 16.44
C LEU A 92 9.51 -3.11 16.09
N MET A 93 9.79 -2.13 15.22
CA MET A 93 11.16 -1.70 14.95
C MET A 93 11.48 -0.58 15.94
N VAL A 94 12.19 -0.91 17.00
CA VAL A 94 12.49 0.01 18.10
C VAL A 94 13.97 0.21 18.20
N GLY A 95 14.37 1.46 18.15
CA GLY A 95 15.78 1.83 18.23
C GLY A 95 15.99 3.32 18.32
N ILE A 96 17.16 3.77 17.93
CA ILE A 96 17.53 5.19 17.94
C ILE A 96 17.37 5.83 16.56
N GLY A 97 17.25 7.15 16.53
CA GLY A 97 17.20 7.94 15.31
C GLY A 97 17.70 9.36 15.53
N GLY A 98 17.93 10.07 14.42
CA GLY A 98 18.36 11.47 14.43
C GLY A 98 17.19 12.42 14.21
N ALA A 99 16.99 13.39 15.10
CA ALA A 99 15.88 14.34 15.03
C ALA A 99 16.05 15.39 13.94
N VAL A 100 14.91 15.87 13.45
CA VAL A 100 14.77 17.10 12.69
C VAL A 100 14.36 18.22 13.65
N PRO A 101 15.19 19.26 13.84
CA PRO A 101 14.78 20.44 14.60
C PRO A 101 13.65 21.17 13.86
N SER A 102 12.45 21.19 14.44
CA SER A 102 11.26 21.85 13.87
C SER A 102 10.58 22.75 14.92
N GLN A 103 9.39 23.28 14.59
CA GLN A 103 8.55 23.98 15.58
C GLN A 103 8.06 23.06 16.71
N ASP A 104 8.11 21.74 16.53
CA ASP A 104 7.78 20.75 17.55
C ASP A 104 8.88 20.62 18.62
N ASP A 105 10.00 21.33 18.45
CA ASP A 105 11.14 21.40 19.38
C ASP A 105 11.64 20.01 19.79
N ILE A 106 11.85 19.08 18.86
CA ILE A 106 12.30 17.71 19.19
C ILE A 106 13.68 17.74 19.89
N ARG A 107 13.81 17.06 21.04
CA ARG A 107 15.01 17.05 21.89
C ARG A 107 15.66 15.68 22.04
N LEU A 108 16.93 15.65 22.45
CA LEU A 108 17.62 14.39 22.72
C LEU A 108 16.94 13.65 23.88
N GLY A 109 16.67 12.36 23.67
CA GLY A 109 15.88 11.52 24.56
C GLY A 109 14.37 11.52 24.30
N ASP A 110 13.83 12.45 23.50
CA ASP A 110 12.44 12.38 23.04
C ASP A 110 12.19 11.11 22.18
N VAL A 111 10.92 10.78 21.98
CA VAL A 111 10.51 9.63 21.18
C VAL A 111 9.74 10.09 19.95
N VAL A 112 10.11 9.61 18.77
CA VAL A 112 9.36 9.81 17.52
C VAL A 112 8.72 8.48 17.11
N VAL A 113 7.41 8.50 16.89
CA VAL A 113 6.61 7.34 16.51
C VAL A 113 6.08 7.54 15.09
N SER A 114 6.31 6.57 14.22
CA SER A 114 5.85 6.65 12.83
C SER A 114 4.32 6.73 12.76
N LYS A 115 3.78 7.79 12.16
CA LYS A 115 2.33 7.99 11.97
C LYS A 115 2.01 8.25 10.50
N PRO A 116 1.06 7.52 9.90
CA PRO A 116 0.65 7.75 8.52
C PRO A 116 0.12 9.17 8.29
N THR A 117 0.41 9.73 7.13
CA THR A 117 -0.17 10.99 6.63
C THR A 117 -0.99 10.72 5.37
N ARG A 118 -1.53 11.77 4.75
CA ARG A 118 -2.30 11.64 3.50
C ARG A 118 -1.51 10.95 2.39
N ASP A 119 -0.23 11.26 2.28
CA ASP A 119 0.61 10.89 1.14
C ASP A 119 1.64 9.80 1.48
N TYR A 120 1.71 9.33 2.74
CA TYR A 120 2.75 8.42 3.21
C TYR A 120 2.26 7.47 4.32
N GLY A 121 2.72 6.22 4.30
CA GLY A 121 2.38 5.20 5.30
C GLY A 121 2.98 5.39 6.69
N GLY A 122 3.76 6.45 6.93
CA GLY A 122 4.47 6.71 8.18
C GLY A 122 5.98 6.72 8.03
N ILE A 123 6.49 6.04 7.00
CA ILE A 123 7.92 5.99 6.63
C ILE A 123 8.14 6.56 5.22
N VAL A 124 9.22 7.30 5.05
CA VAL A 124 9.66 7.87 3.77
C VAL A 124 11.04 7.30 3.44
N GLN A 125 11.11 6.40 2.45
CA GLN A 125 12.41 5.99 1.91
C GLN A 125 12.96 7.08 0.98
N TYR A 126 13.94 7.86 1.44
CA TYR A 126 14.36 9.08 0.73
C TYR A 126 15.49 8.84 -0.29
N ASP A 127 16.16 7.70 -0.23
CA ASP A 127 17.24 7.30 -1.15
C ASP A 127 16.76 6.40 -2.30
N TYR A 128 15.45 6.12 -2.39
CA TYR A 128 14.87 5.22 -3.39
C TYR A 128 14.06 5.93 -4.47
N GLY A 129 14.52 5.86 -5.72
CA GLY A 129 14.00 6.68 -6.81
C GLY A 129 14.83 6.60 -8.07
N LYS A 130 14.47 7.44 -9.05
CA LYS A 130 15.11 7.53 -10.36
C LYS A 130 15.90 8.83 -10.45
N THR A 131 17.13 8.73 -10.95
CA THR A 131 17.90 9.91 -11.35
C THR A 131 17.45 10.35 -12.74
N LEU A 132 16.98 11.59 -12.87
CA LEU A 132 16.59 12.23 -14.12
C LEU A 132 17.79 12.94 -14.78
N SER A 133 17.68 13.25 -16.07
CA SER A 133 18.63 14.13 -16.75
C SER A 133 18.71 15.47 -15.98
N ASN A 134 19.94 15.91 -15.68
CA ASN A 134 20.31 17.03 -14.79
C ASN A 134 20.55 16.67 -13.31
N ASN A 135 20.88 15.42 -12.97
CA ASN A 135 21.17 14.96 -11.60
C ASN A 135 20.02 15.20 -10.59
N ARG A 136 18.78 15.36 -11.08
CA ARG A 136 17.60 15.49 -10.22
C ARG A 136 17.10 14.10 -9.82
N PHE A 137 17.00 13.85 -8.53
CA PHE A 137 16.45 12.61 -8.01
C PHE A 137 14.92 12.70 -7.88
N GLU A 138 14.19 11.76 -8.47
CA GLU A 138 12.74 11.63 -8.36
C GLU A 138 12.41 10.33 -7.60
N ARG A 139 11.89 10.47 -6.38
CA ARG A 139 11.49 9.34 -5.55
C ARG A 139 10.33 8.57 -6.18
N THR A 140 10.37 7.24 -6.12
CA THR A 140 9.31 6.37 -6.65
C THR A 140 8.75 5.45 -5.57
N GLY A 141 7.42 5.42 -5.41
CA GLY A 141 6.73 4.49 -4.50
C GLY A 141 6.33 5.08 -3.15
N MET A 142 5.52 4.32 -2.42
CA MET A 142 5.10 4.58 -1.04
C MET A 142 5.15 3.27 -0.28
N LEU A 143 5.71 3.30 0.93
CA LEU A 143 5.75 2.14 1.82
C LEU A 143 4.40 1.96 2.51
N ASN A 144 4.09 0.70 2.87
CA ASN A 144 2.89 0.34 3.64
C ASN A 144 2.79 1.07 4.98
N LYS A 145 1.59 1.08 5.56
CA LYS A 145 1.29 1.66 6.88
C LYS A 145 1.27 0.61 8.00
N PRO A 146 1.50 0.99 9.27
CA PRO A 146 1.38 0.09 10.40
C PRO A 146 -0.02 -0.55 10.52
N PRO A 147 -0.12 -1.76 11.10
CA PRO A 147 -1.40 -2.41 11.44
C PRO A 147 -2.40 -1.51 12.18
N SER A 148 -3.70 -1.68 11.91
CA SER A 148 -4.76 -0.87 12.52
C SER A 148 -4.80 -0.98 14.05
N VAL A 149 -4.44 -2.13 14.62
CA VAL A 149 -4.35 -2.29 16.09
C VAL A 149 -3.32 -1.33 16.69
N LEU A 150 -2.17 -1.14 16.03
CA LEU A 150 -1.11 -0.25 16.49
C LEU A 150 -1.54 1.21 16.33
N LEU A 151 -2.22 1.55 15.22
CA LEU A 151 -2.75 2.90 15.00
C LEU A 151 -3.87 3.27 15.99
N THR A 152 -4.69 2.30 16.36
CA THR A 152 -5.75 2.47 17.38
C THR A 152 -5.14 2.62 18.77
N ALA A 153 -4.14 1.79 19.10
CA ALA A 153 -3.39 1.90 20.35
C ALA A 153 -2.66 3.24 20.47
N ILE A 154 -2.05 3.74 19.40
CA ILE A 154 -1.49 5.09 19.34
C ILE A 154 -2.57 6.12 19.64
N SER A 155 -3.73 6.07 18.98
CA SER A 155 -4.80 7.05 19.18
C SER A 155 -5.30 7.07 20.63
N ARG A 156 -5.43 5.88 21.24
CA ARG A 156 -5.77 5.74 22.65
C ARG A 156 -4.68 6.32 23.57
N LEU A 157 -3.42 5.95 23.33
CA LEU A 157 -2.30 6.43 24.13
C LEU A 157 -2.14 7.95 24.05
N GLN A 158 -2.31 8.53 22.84
CA GLN A 158 -2.35 9.99 22.64
C GLN A 158 -3.47 10.63 23.48
N ALA A 159 -4.67 10.05 23.48
CA ALA A 159 -5.77 10.55 24.29
C ALA A 159 -5.49 10.44 25.80
N GLU A 160 -4.88 9.34 26.25
CA GLU A 160 -4.46 9.18 27.65
C GLU A 160 -3.40 10.22 28.04
N HIS A 161 -2.43 10.50 27.16
CA HIS A 161 -1.38 11.50 27.38
C HIS A 161 -1.88 12.95 27.36
N MET A 162 -3.05 13.22 26.77
CA MET A 162 -3.73 14.52 26.90
C MET A 162 -4.34 14.74 28.29
N VAL A 163 -4.61 13.66 29.02
CA VAL A 163 -5.26 13.69 30.33
C VAL A 163 -4.28 13.43 31.47
N ARG A 164 -3.26 12.61 31.24
CA ARG A 164 -2.28 12.14 32.23
C ARG A 164 -0.87 12.22 31.64
N SER A 165 0.14 12.35 32.50
CA SER A 165 1.53 12.26 32.05
C SER A 165 1.88 10.85 31.57
N SER A 166 2.85 10.74 30.64
CA SER A 166 3.37 9.46 30.18
C SER A 166 3.99 8.66 31.32
N ASN A 167 3.87 7.33 31.24
CA ASN A 167 4.47 6.39 32.17
C ASN A 167 5.95 6.10 31.89
N ILE A 168 6.54 6.66 30.83
CA ILE A 168 7.96 6.48 30.47
C ILE A 168 8.90 6.71 31.68
N PRO A 169 8.80 7.81 32.46
CA PRO A 169 9.72 8.04 33.58
C PRO A 169 9.64 6.95 34.66
N ALA A 170 8.45 6.45 34.96
CA ALA A 170 8.26 5.38 35.93
C ALA A 170 8.83 4.04 35.42
N ILE A 171 8.61 3.74 34.14
CA ILE A 171 9.17 2.55 33.48
C ILE A 171 10.71 2.59 33.49
N LEU A 172 11.31 3.75 33.21
CA LEU A 172 12.76 3.93 33.26
C LEU A 172 13.33 3.81 34.68
N SER A 173 12.60 4.32 35.69
CA SER A 173 12.98 4.17 37.09
C SER A 173 12.98 2.70 37.52
N ASP A 174 11.93 1.95 37.15
CA ASP A 174 11.83 0.50 37.37
C ASP A 174 12.97 -0.26 36.67
N MET A 175 13.27 0.07 35.41
CA MET A 175 14.37 -0.51 34.66
C MET A 175 15.72 -0.37 35.39
N VAL A 176 16.03 0.84 35.88
CA VAL A 176 17.28 1.10 36.62
C VAL A 176 17.30 0.36 37.96
N CYS A 177 16.15 0.23 38.62
CA CYS A 177 16.03 -0.54 39.86
C CYS A 177 16.33 -2.03 39.63
N ARG A 178 15.75 -2.63 38.58
CA ARG A 178 15.97 -4.05 38.21
C ARG A 178 17.36 -4.31 37.64
N TYR A 179 17.94 -3.35 36.93
CA TYR A 179 19.24 -3.47 36.27
C TYR A 179 20.18 -2.32 36.65
N PRO A 180 20.81 -2.34 37.84
CA PRO A 180 21.66 -1.25 38.32
C PRO A 180 22.82 -0.86 37.38
N LYS A 181 23.32 -1.82 36.57
CA LYS A 181 24.37 -1.56 35.56
C LYS A 181 23.93 -0.59 34.45
N MET A 182 22.62 -0.43 34.23
CA MET A 182 22.09 0.46 33.20
C MET A 182 22.02 1.92 33.67
N LYS A 183 22.12 2.17 34.99
CA LYS A 183 22.00 3.50 35.59
C LYS A 183 22.93 4.55 34.98
N ASP A 184 24.16 4.17 34.64
CA ASP A 184 25.17 5.15 34.25
C ASP A 184 25.02 5.66 32.80
N ARG A 185 24.34 4.89 31.94
CA ARG A 185 24.27 5.17 30.50
C ARG A 185 22.86 5.30 29.95
N PHE A 186 21.87 4.64 30.56
CA PHE A 186 20.48 4.62 30.11
C PHE A 186 19.59 5.60 30.87
N THR A 187 20.16 6.62 31.54
CA THR A 187 19.42 7.68 32.23
C THR A 187 19.60 9.02 31.55
N TYR A 188 18.69 9.95 31.84
CA TYR A 188 18.77 11.32 31.35
C TYR A 188 20.10 11.96 31.75
N ARG A 189 20.72 12.68 30.81
CA ARG A 189 22.07 13.26 30.98
C ARG A 189 22.06 14.76 31.31
N GLY A 190 20.89 15.35 31.51
CA GLY A 190 20.73 16.77 31.78
C GLY A 190 20.50 17.61 30.52
N ALA A 191 19.79 18.71 30.67
CA ALA A 191 19.44 19.62 29.57
C ALA A 191 20.66 20.32 28.98
N GLU A 192 21.73 20.49 29.75
CA GLU A 192 22.99 21.08 29.34
C GLU A 192 23.77 20.22 28.33
N GLN A 193 23.48 18.91 28.28
CA GLN A 193 24.06 17.97 27.33
C GLN A 193 23.23 17.87 26.04
N ASP A 194 22.06 18.53 25.99
CA ASP A 194 21.25 18.67 24.78
C ASP A 194 21.69 19.92 24.00
N VAL A 195 22.67 19.72 23.11
CA VAL A 195 23.28 20.79 22.31
C VAL A 195 22.86 20.66 20.85
N LEU A 196 22.18 21.70 20.34
CA LEU A 196 21.82 21.86 18.94
C LEU A 196 22.64 23.00 18.32
N PHE A 197 23.31 22.74 17.21
CA PHE A 197 24.02 23.74 16.43
C PHE A 197 23.15 24.28 15.28
N GLU A 198 23.57 25.41 14.72
CA GLU A 198 23.00 25.93 13.47
C GLU A 198 23.21 24.94 12.30
N ALA A 199 22.19 24.80 11.45
CA ALA A 199 22.16 23.76 10.41
C ALA A 199 23.22 23.94 9.30
N ASP A 200 23.74 25.16 9.16
CA ASP A 200 24.75 25.54 8.16
C ASP A 200 26.18 25.51 8.71
N TYR A 201 26.34 25.26 10.01
CA TYR A 201 27.62 25.03 10.67
C TYR A 201 27.94 23.55 10.60
N ASP A 202 29.06 23.21 9.96
CA ASP A 202 29.54 21.84 9.88
C ASP A 202 30.68 21.61 10.87
N HIS A 203 30.69 20.43 11.48
CA HIS A 203 31.78 20.00 12.35
C HIS A 203 33.09 19.89 11.55
N GLU A 204 34.15 20.59 11.98
CA GLU A 204 35.43 20.68 11.25
C GLU A 204 36.28 19.41 11.37
N ASP A 205 36.17 18.70 12.51
CA ASP A 205 36.91 17.47 12.79
C ASP A 205 36.14 16.20 12.42
N VAL A 206 36.86 15.19 11.93
CA VAL A 206 36.33 13.83 11.66
C VAL A 206 36.17 13.02 12.96
N GLU A 207 36.81 13.46 14.05
CA GLU A 207 36.74 12.83 15.38
C GLU A 207 35.54 13.32 16.19
N SER A 208 34.84 12.37 16.81
CA SER A 208 33.40 12.39 17.15
C SER A 208 32.97 13.26 18.35
N THR A 209 33.66 14.36 18.66
CA THR A 209 33.34 15.19 19.83
C THR A 209 33.23 16.68 19.51
N CYS A 210 32.12 17.30 19.90
CA CYS A 210 31.87 18.74 19.72
C CYS A 210 32.56 19.64 20.76
N ALA A 211 33.65 19.17 21.38
CA ALA A 211 34.38 19.93 22.40
C ALA A 211 35.04 21.19 21.82
N ASN A 212 35.49 21.12 20.56
CA ASN A 212 36.14 22.23 19.85
C ASN A 212 35.16 23.07 19.02
N CYS A 213 33.88 22.68 18.96
CA CYS A 213 32.87 23.41 18.21
C CYS A 213 32.57 24.78 18.82
N ASN A 214 32.41 25.79 17.97
CA ASN A 214 32.18 27.17 18.37
C ASN A 214 30.87 27.29 19.19
N PRO A 215 30.93 27.63 20.50
CA PRO A 215 29.73 27.73 21.33
C PRO A 215 28.75 28.81 20.88
N SER A 216 29.21 29.85 20.17
CA SER A 216 28.35 30.92 19.65
C SER A 216 27.41 30.47 18.53
N ARG A 217 27.70 29.33 17.88
CA ARG A 217 26.86 28.71 16.83
C ARG A 217 25.83 27.74 17.40
N ARG A 218 25.70 27.65 18.73
CA ARG A 218 24.67 26.85 19.40
C ARG A 218 23.35 27.60 19.37
N LYS A 219 22.27 26.91 19.00
CA LYS A 219 20.92 27.45 19.06
C LYS A 219 20.45 27.54 20.52
N SER A 220 20.17 28.76 20.97
CA SER A 220 19.48 28.98 22.25
C SER A 220 18.05 28.45 22.15
N ARG A 221 17.67 27.61 23.12
CA ARG A 221 16.33 27.02 23.21
C ARG A 221 15.75 27.31 24.60
N PRO A 222 14.46 27.66 24.71
CA PRO A 222 13.82 27.86 26.01
C PRO A 222 13.90 26.61 26.87
N ASP A 223 13.97 26.78 28.18
CA ASP A 223 13.78 25.65 29.10
C ASP A 223 12.34 25.12 28.98
N ARG A 224 12.18 23.80 28.92
CA ARG A 224 10.86 23.15 28.93
C ARG A 224 10.24 23.18 30.32
N GLY A 225 11.06 23.29 31.37
CA GLY A 225 10.61 23.25 32.77
C GLY A 225 10.26 21.83 33.25
N TYR A 226 10.59 20.79 32.48
CA TYR A 226 10.42 19.39 32.83
C TYR A 226 11.47 18.51 32.12
N ASP A 227 11.96 17.50 32.84
CA ASP A 227 13.05 16.61 32.39
C ASP A 227 12.53 15.29 31.80
N VAL A 228 11.27 15.26 31.33
CA VAL A 228 10.63 14.06 30.80
C VAL A 228 10.65 14.04 29.27
N PRO A 229 10.88 12.87 28.64
CA PRO A 229 10.78 12.71 27.18
C PRO A 229 9.42 13.10 26.65
N VAL A 230 9.40 13.84 25.53
CA VAL A 230 8.17 14.15 24.77
C VAL A 230 8.01 13.13 23.65
N ILE A 231 6.76 12.72 23.40
CA ILE A 231 6.43 11.82 22.29
C ILE A 231 5.87 12.62 21.12
N HIS A 232 6.51 12.44 19.96
CA HIS A 232 6.18 13.08 18.69
C HIS A 232 5.66 12.04 17.70
N TYR A 233 4.69 12.43 16.88
CA TYR A 233 4.02 11.52 15.96
C TYR A 233 4.04 12.08 14.54
N GLY A 234 4.73 11.41 13.62
CA GLY A 234 4.85 11.91 12.26
C GLY A 234 5.66 10.99 11.35
N LEU A 235 6.19 11.57 10.27
CA LEU A 235 6.94 10.83 9.27
C LEU A 235 8.39 10.62 9.71
N ILE A 236 8.90 9.41 9.47
CA ILE A 236 10.30 9.06 9.69
C ILE A 236 10.96 8.76 8.33
N ALA A 237 12.10 9.39 8.06
CA ALA A 237 12.97 9.12 6.92
C ALA A 237 13.78 7.84 7.13
N SER A 238 13.82 6.98 6.12
CA SER A 238 14.60 5.75 6.09
C SER A 238 15.52 5.69 4.87
N ALA A 239 16.75 5.21 5.02
CA ALA A 239 17.69 4.99 3.91
C ALA A 239 18.86 4.08 4.30
N ASN A 240 19.64 3.63 3.33
CA ASN A 240 20.92 2.96 3.59
C ASN A 240 22.09 3.94 3.86
N GLN A 241 21.82 5.25 3.85
CA GLN A 241 22.82 6.29 4.08
C GLN A 241 22.58 7.01 5.41
N VAL A 242 23.63 7.22 6.20
CA VAL A 242 23.55 8.02 7.43
C VAL A 242 23.41 9.50 7.06
N MET A 243 22.33 10.15 7.48
CA MET A 243 22.20 11.61 7.35
C MET A 243 23.20 12.32 8.28
N LYS A 244 24.12 13.12 7.72
CA LYS A 244 25.15 13.89 8.45
C LYS A 244 25.25 15.36 8.01
N SER A 245 24.22 15.89 7.34
CA SER A 245 24.22 17.26 6.86
C SER A 245 22.98 17.99 7.36
N GLY A 246 23.17 19.00 8.21
CA GLY A 246 22.07 19.81 8.74
C GLY A 246 21.28 20.51 7.63
N ARG A 247 21.96 20.96 6.57
CA ARG A 247 21.32 21.59 5.40
C ARG A 247 20.43 20.62 4.62
N ILE A 248 20.94 19.42 4.32
CA ILE A 248 20.17 18.40 3.57
C ILE A 248 19.02 17.86 4.45
N ARG A 249 19.26 17.65 5.75
CA ARG A 249 18.24 17.30 6.74
C ARG A 249 17.08 18.30 6.69
N ASP A 250 17.36 19.59 6.82
CA ASP A 250 16.33 20.64 6.83
C ASP A 250 15.63 20.75 5.47
N GLN A 251 16.34 20.55 4.36
CA GLN A 251 15.75 20.51 3.02
C GLN A 251 14.72 19.38 2.89
N LEU A 252 15.11 18.14 3.25
CA LEU A 252 14.23 16.98 3.17
C LEU A 252 13.06 17.07 4.17
N ALA A 253 13.32 17.63 5.35
CA ALA A 253 12.29 17.91 6.34
C ALA A 253 11.23 18.88 5.80
N ASN A 254 11.64 19.97 5.16
CA ASN A 254 10.73 20.93 4.55
C ASN A 254 9.97 20.36 3.35
N GLU A 255 10.60 19.46 2.59
CA GLU A 255 9.98 18.81 1.43
C GLU A 255 8.90 17.80 1.85
N PHE A 256 9.16 17.03 2.90
CA PHE A 256 8.34 15.86 3.24
C PHE A 256 7.60 15.94 4.57
N GLY A 257 7.93 16.88 5.45
CA GLY A 257 7.38 16.95 6.81
C GLY A 257 7.90 15.82 7.72
N ILE A 258 9.20 15.50 7.60
CA ILE A 258 9.85 14.42 8.36
C ILE A 258 10.33 14.93 9.71
N LEU A 259 10.18 14.11 10.75
CA LEU A 259 10.57 14.43 12.12
C LEU A 259 11.88 13.76 12.56
N CYS A 260 12.25 12.64 11.94
CA CYS A 260 13.42 11.84 12.33
C CYS A 260 14.00 11.06 11.14
N PHE A 261 15.30 10.77 11.19
CA PHE A 261 16.02 9.90 10.25
C PHE A 261 16.49 8.61 10.95
N GLU A 262 16.36 7.48 10.27
CA GLU A 262 16.86 6.15 10.67
C GLU A 262 17.25 5.34 9.41
N MET A 263 17.67 4.07 9.57
CA MET A 263 18.31 3.32 8.47
C MET A 263 17.72 1.94 8.15
N GLU A 264 16.69 1.47 8.85
CA GLU A 264 16.25 0.08 8.74
C GLU A 264 14.82 -0.06 8.22
N ALA A 265 13.92 0.84 8.64
CA ALA A 265 12.48 0.66 8.52
C ALA A 265 11.99 0.42 7.09
N ALA A 266 12.59 1.06 6.08
CA ALA A 266 12.19 0.87 4.68
C ALA A 266 12.33 -0.58 4.20
N GLY A 267 13.23 -1.37 4.79
CA GLY A 267 13.36 -2.80 4.47
C GLY A 267 12.26 -3.68 5.06
N LEU A 268 11.54 -3.17 6.06
CA LEU A 268 10.53 -3.91 6.83
C LEU A 268 9.11 -3.61 6.34
N MET A 269 8.79 -2.33 6.14
CA MET A 269 7.41 -1.84 6.08
C MET A 269 6.52 -2.56 5.06
N ASP A 270 7.04 -2.95 3.89
CA ASP A 270 6.23 -3.56 2.83
C ASP A 270 5.86 -5.03 3.08
N ASN A 271 6.73 -5.79 3.76
CA ASN A 271 6.58 -7.25 3.90
C ASN A 271 6.40 -7.72 5.36
N PHE A 272 6.71 -6.84 6.31
CA PHE A 272 6.62 -7.11 7.74
C PHE A 272 5.76 -6.03 8.39
N PRO A 273 4.49 -6.32 8.74
CA PRO A 273 3.60 -5.33 9.33
C PRO A 273 4.15 -4.85 10.67
N CYS A 274 4.70 -3.63 10.71
CA CYS A 274 5.35 -3.12 11.91
C CYS A 274 5.07 -1.64 12.19
N LEU A 275 5.29 -1.24 13.44
CA LEU A 275 5.38 0.15 13.86
C LEU A 275 6.84 0.50 14.13
N VAL A 276 7.25 1.72 13.75
CA VAL A 276 8.62 2.21 13.97
C VAL A 276 8.61 3.24 15.10
N ILE A 277 9.48 3.03 16.09
CA ILE A 277 9.60 3.86 17.29
C ILE A 277 11.08 4.21 17.45
N ARG A 278 11.39 5.50 17.41
CA ARG A 278 12.77 6.00 17.46
C ARG A 278 12.98 6.91 18.65
N GLY A 279 13.92 6.56 19.51
CA GLY A 279 14.44 7.46 20.52
C GLY A 279 15.47 8.38 19.90
N ILE A 280 15.42 9.66 20.21
CA ILE A 280 16.28 10.65 19.59
C ILE A 280 17.66 10.67 20.25
N CYS A 281 18.69 10.27 19.50
CA CYS A 281 20.07 10.24 19.98
C CYS A 281 20.98 11.31 19.38
N ASP A 282 20.57 11.93 18.28
CA ASP A 282 21.32 12.99 17.60
C ASP A 282 20.39 13.90 16.78
N TYR A 283 20.95 14.90 16.09
CA TYR A 283 20.21 15.86 15.27
C TYR A 283 20.34 15.65 13.76
N ALA A 284 20.72 14.45 13.31
CA ALA A 284 20.88 14.14 11.88
C ALA A 284 21.80 15.13 11.12
N ASP A 285 22.85 15.64 11.77
CA ASP A 285 23.84 16.54 11.19
C ASP A 285 25.28 16.06 11.41
N SER A 286 26.26 16.94 11.20
CA SER A 286 27.68 16.63 11.35
C SER A 286 28.13 16.59 12.82
N HIS A 287 27.33 17.07 13.77
CA HIS A 287 27.63 17.15 15.21
C HIS A 287 27.20 15.90 15.99
N LYS A 288 26.95 14.79 15.29
CA LYS A 288 26.55 13.51 15.89
C LYS A 288 27.55 13.00 16.92
N ASN A 289 27.04 12.66 18.10
CA ASN A 289 27.81 11.98 19.15
C ASN A 289 27.05 10.74 19.63
N LYS A 290 27.76 9.82 20.30
CA LYS A 290 27.19 8.56 20.77
C LYS A 290 26.64 8.64 22.20
N GLN A 291 26.74 9.78 22.87
CA GLN A 291 26.50 9.90 24.30
C GLN A 291 25.02 9.65 24.67
N TRP A 292 24.10 9.97 23.76
CA TRP A 292 22.66 9.84 23.97
C TRP A 292 22.07 8.51 23.52
N GLN A 293 22.84 7.62 22.88
CA GLN A 293 22.30 6.42 22.25
C GLN A 293 21.62 5.48 23.25
N GLU A 294 22.26 5.21 24.40
CA GLU A 294 21.68 4.31 25.41
C GLU A 294 20.41 4.88 26.03
N TYR A 295 20.41 6.17 26.42
CA TYR A 295 19.20 6.81 26.97
C TYR A 295 18.07 6.86 25.94
N ALA A 296 18.35 7.26 24.71
CA ALA A 296 17.37 7.28 23.63
C ALA A 296 16.76 5.89 23.36
N ALA A 297 17.59 4.84 23.35
CA ALA A 297 17.09 3.48 23.22
C ALA A 297 16.18 3.08 24.38
N ALA A 298 16.53 3.47 25.62
CA ALA A 298 15.69 3.26 26.78
C ALA A 298 14.35 4.00 26.71
N THR A 299 14.31 5.26 26.26
CA THR A 299 13.05 6.02 26.15
C THR A 299 12.14 5.44 25.07
N ALA A 300 12.68 5.02 23.93
CA ALA A 300 11.95 4.32 22.87
C ALA A 300 11.38 2.97 23.36
N ALA A 301 12.19 2.20 24.10
CA ALA A 301 11.77 0.93 24.67
C ALA A 301 10.69 1.12 25.75
N ALA A 302 10.83 2.13 26.61
CA ALA A 302 9.84 2.46 27.62
C ALA A 302 8.49 2.88 27.00
N TYR A 303 8.51 3.71 25.96
CA TYR A 303 7.30 4.03 25.19
C TYR A 303 6.67 2.77 24.58
N THR A 304 7.50 1.85 24.05
CA THR A 304 7.02 0.59 23.48
C THR A 304 6.32 -0.27 24.52
N LYS A 305 6.87 -0.37 25.74
CA LYS A 305 6.23 -1.06 26.87
C LYS A 305 4.89 -0.41 27.22
N GLU A 306 4.84 0.92 27.29
CA GLU A 306 3.60 1.65 27.56
C GLU A 306 2.54 1.43 26.46
N LEU A 307 2.94 1.46 25.18
CA LEU A 307 2.06 1.19 24.04
C LEU A 307 1.42 -0.21 24.11
N LEU A 308 2.19 -1.22 24.48
CA LEU A 308 1.69 -2.59 24.61
C LEU A 308 0.64 -2.75 25.71
N SER A 309 0.68 -1.91 26.75
CA SER A 309 -0.36 -1.88 27.79
C SER A 309 -1.74 -1.43 27.25
N MET A 310 -1.76 -0.72 26.12
CA MET A 310 -2.99 -0.26 25.48
C MET A 310 -3.64 -1.31 24.58
N ILE A 311 -2.92 -2.40 24.29
CA ILE A 311 -3.34 -3.47 23.39
C ILE A 311 -3.77 -4.67 24.23
N HIS A 312 -5.02 -5.12 24.05
CA HIS A 312 -5.48 -6.34 24.72
C HIS A 312 -4.92 -7.58 24.01
N THR A 313 -4.46 -8.58 24.77
CA THR A 313 -3.92 -9.84 24.23
C THR A 313 -4.87 -10.52 23.23
N LYS A 314 -6.18 -10.47 23.47
CA LYS A 314 -7.22 -10.98 22.53
C LYS A 314 -7.18 -10.30 21.16
N GLN A 315 -6.97 -8.98 21.11
CA GLN A 315 -6.87 -8.22 19.86
C GLN A 315 -5.65 -8.63 19.02
N VAL A 316 -4.61 -9.19 19.67
CA VAL A 316 -3.43 -9.71 19.00
C VAL A 316 -3.71 -11.09 18.42
N VAL A 317 -4.28 -12.00 19.21
CA VAL A 317 -4.63 -13.36 18.77
C VAL A 317 -5.58 -13.34 17.56
N ASP A 318 -6.56 -12.43 17.57
CA ASP A 318 -7.59 -12.28 16.53
C ASP A 318 -7.07 -11.68 15.21
N MET A 319 -5.84 -11.14 15.17
CA MET A 319 -5.23 -10.73 13.91
C MET A 319 -4.78 -11.94 13.10
N PRO A 320 -4.81 -11.87 11.76
CA PRO A 320 -4.10 -12.83 10.93
C PRO A 320 -2.58 -12.70 11.20
N SER A 321 -1.87 -13.82 11.33
CA SER A 321 -0.40 -13.80 11.40
C SER A 321 0.19 -13.27 10.09
N PRO A 322 1.32 -12.54 10.06
CA PRO A 322 2.03 -12.22 8.83
C PRO A 322 2.58 -13.47 8.19
N SER A 323 2.92 -14.51 8.96
CA SER A 323 3.22 -15.85 8.44
C SER A 323 1.99 -16.46 7.80
N VAL A 324 0.78 -16.19 8.30
CA VAL A 324 -0.53 -16.53 7.69
C VAL A 324 -0.95 -15.50 6.64
N ALA A 325 -0.36 -14.31 6.53
CA ALA A 325 -0.61 -13.38 5.42
C ALA A 325 0.37 -13.65 4.27
N LEU A 326 1.56 -14.15 4.60
CA LEU A 326 2.54 -14.79 3.71
C LEU A 326 2.13 -16.22 3.37
N GLU A 327 1.50 -16.98 4.29
CA GLU A 327 0.91 -18.31 4.08
C GLU A 327 -0.53 -18.23 3.60
N LEU A 328 -1.27 -17.13 3.66
CA LEU A 328 -2.50 -16.92 2.84
C LEU A 328 -2.14 -16.26 1.50
N ALA A 329 -0.92 -15.72 1.38
CA ALA A 329 -0.26 -15.45 0.11
C ALA A 329 0.54 -16.66 -0.44
N GLN A 330 0.76 -17.72 0.34
CA GLN A 330 1.45 -18.96 -0.08
C GLN A 330 0.54 -20.22 -0.05
N TYR A 331 -0.51 -20.30 0.78
CA TYR A 331 -1.38 -21.46 1.05
C TYR A 331 -2.70 -21.11 1.81
N GLY A 332 -3.78 -20.84 1.06
CA GLY A 332 -5.13 -20.82 1.62
C GLY A 332 -5.52 -22.13 2.35
N LEU A 333 -6.02 -21.98 3.59
CA LEU A 333 -7.15 -22.71 4.22
C LEU A 333 -6.92 -23.67 5.43
N THR A 334 -7.72 -23.37 6.48
CA THR A 334 -8.54 -24.21 7.42
C THR A 334 -7.99 -25.37 8.27
N ALA A 335 -8.41 -25.36 9.54
CA ALA A 335 -8.28 -26.41 10.56
C ALA A 335 -9.44 -27.45 10.49
N PRO A 336 -9.56 -28.42 11.44
CA PRO A 336 -9.05 -29.80 11.32
C PRO A 336 -10.17 -30.86 11.39
N VAL A 337 -9.79 -32.14 11.26
CA VAL A 337 -10.43 -33.43 11.67
C VAL A 337 -10.16 -34.43 10.53
N GLY A 338 -9.72 -35.67 10.71
CA GLY A 338 -9.45 -36.50 11.88
C GLY A 338 -8.65 -37.73 11.42
N THR A 339 -8.14 -38.45 12.39
CA THR A 339 -7.34 -39.68 12.28
C THR A 339 -7.97 -40.74 11.38
N GLU A 340 -7.17 -41.37 10.50
CA GLU A 340 -6.95 -42.83 10.54
C GLU A 340 -5.79 -43.27 9.61
N THR A 341 -4.97 -44.14 10.19
CA THR A 341 -3.87 -44.95 9.68
C THR A 341 -4.14 -45.63 8.34
N TYR A 342 -3.15 -45.70 7.45
CA TYR A 342 -2.67 -46.95 6.82
C TYR A 342 -1.38 -46.67 6.01
N ALA A 343 -0.32 -47.41 6.35
CA ALA A 343 0.93 -47.45 5.61
C ALA A 343 0.73 -48.20 4.27
N GLY A 344 1.37 -47.72 3.19
CA GLY A 344 1.33 -48.39 1.89
C GLY A 344 2.03 -47.60 0.77
N GLU A 345 3.33 -47.83 0.66
CA GLU A 345 4.28 -47.57 -0.43
C GLU A 345 3.79 -47.21 -1.87
N ILE A 346 4.59 -46.31 -2.47
CA ILE A 346 4.86 -46.07 -3.92
C ILE A 346 3.91 -45.11 -4.65
N SER A 347 4.35 -43.84 -4.72
CA SER A 347 4.46 -43.06 -5.96
C SER A 347 5.40 -41.87 -5.75
N LYS A 348 6.58 -41.89 -6.39
CA LYS A 348 7.42 -40.71 -6.58
C LYS A 348 6.65 -39.72 -7.48
N SER A 349 5.85 -38.82 -6.92
CA SER A 349 5.34 -37.66 -7.67
C SER A 349 6.22 -36.46 -7.36
N LEU A 350 6.77 -35.85 -8.41
CA LEU A 350 7.32 -34.49 -8.42
C LEU A 350 6.49 -33.60 -7.49
N HIS A 351 7.06 -33.11 -6.39
CA HIS A 351 6.50 -31.95 -5.71
C HIS A 351 6.72 -30.74 -6.64
N ILE A 352 5.75 -30.48 -7.52
CA ILE A 352 5.62 -29.20 -8.19
C ILE A 352 5.35 -28.18 -7.07
N ASP A 353 6.28 -27.25 -6.87
CA ASP A 353 5.99 -26.07 -6.06
C ASP A 353 4.98 -25.22 -6.85
N ILE A 354 3.71 -25.33 -6.47
CA ILE A 354 2.59 -24.70 -7.17
C ILE A 354 2.65 -23.18 -7.03
N GLY A 355 3.18 -22.67 -5.91
CA GLY A 355 3.43 -21.24 -5.76
C GLY A 355 4.38 -20.73 -6.83
N GLN A 356 5.52 -21.41 -7.03
CA GLN A 356 6.46 -21.08 -8.10
C GLN A 356 5.85 -21.27 -9.50
N LEU A 357 5.01 -22.30 -9.71
CA LEU A 357 4.32 -22.52 -10.97
C LEU A 357 3.39 -21.35 -11.31
N LEU A 358 2.54 -20.94 -10.36
CA LEU A 358 1.58 -19.85 -10.52
C LEU A 358 2.27 -18.49 -10.76
N GLU A 359 3.36 -18.21 -10.06
CA GLU A 359 4.16 -17.00 -10.28
C GLU A 359 4.79 -16.95 -11.68
N ARG A 360 5.20 -18.10 -12.23
CA ARG A 360 5.74 -18.19 -13.58
C ARG A 360 4.68 -18.01 -14.66
N ILE A 361 3.42 -18.34 -14.38
CA ILE A 361 2.30 -18.08 -15.29
C ILE A 361 2.07 -16.57 -15.42
N SER A 362 1.93 -15.86 -14.29
CA SER A 362 1.71 -14.42 -14.30
C SER A 362 2.16 -13.76 -13.00
N ASN A 363 2.84 -12.61 -13.10
CA ASN A 363 3.20 -11.77 -11.96
C ASN A 363 2.22 -10.60 -11.73
N TYR A 364 1.09 -10.57 -12.46
CA TYR A 364 0.09 -9.53 -12.30
C TYR A 364 -0.75 -9.76 -11.03
N ASP A 365 -0.61 -8.84 -10.06
CA ASP A 365 -1.35 -8.85 -8.80
C ASP A 365 -2.74 -8.20 -8.98
N HIS A 366 -3.67 -8.99 -9.51
CA HIS A 366 -5.06 -8.60 -9.71
C HIS A 366 -5.76 -8.14 -8.42
N ASP A 367 -5.45 -8.73 -7.26
CA ASP A 367 -6.06 -8.36 -5.97
C ASP A 367 -5.56 -7.00 -5.45
N LYS A 368 -4.28 -6.66 -5.66
CA LYS A 368 -3.76 -5.30 -5.36
C LYS A 368 -4.47 -4.24 -6.19
N VAL A 369 -4.65 -4.49 -7.49
CA VAL A 369 -5.37 -3.58 -8.40
C VAL A 369 -6.83 -3.43 -7.96
N HIS A 370 -7.48 -4.55 -7.65
CA HIS A 370 -8.85 -4.56 -7.14
C HIS A 370 -9.01 -3.76 -5.85
N ARG A 371 -8.16 -4.01 -4.84
CA ARG A 371 -8.19 -3.27 -3.56
C ARG A 371 -8.04 -1.77 -3.79
N ARG A 372 -7.11 -1.34 -4.66
CA ARG A 372 -6.95 0.09 -5.00
C ARG A 372 -8.21 0.69 -5.61
N LEU A 373 -8.90 -0.02 -6.52
CA LEU A 373 -10.13 0.45 -7.15
C LEU A 373 -11.31 0.45 -6.16
N ALA A 374 -11.42 -0.57 -5.32
CA ALA A 374 -12.40 -0.66 -4.23
C ALA A 374 -12.25 0.51 -3.25
N TYR A 375 -11.03 0.84 -2.83
CA TYR A 375 -10.76 2.00 -1.96
C TYR A 375 -11.07 3.36 -2.60
N LYS A 376 -11.00 3.46 -3.94
CA LYS A 376 -11.39 4.69 -4.66
C LYS A 376 -12.91 4.85 -4.76
N ARG A 377 -13.69 3.80 -4.51
CA ARG A 377 -15.16 3.85 -4.57
C ARG A 377 -15.68 4.64 -3.37
N LEU A 378 -16.50 5.66 -3.65
CA LEU A 378 -17.24 6.36 -2.62
C LEU A 378 -18.40 5.46 -2.12
N PRO A 379 -18.50 5.13 -0.82
CA PRO A 379 -19.57 4.30 -0.30
C PRO A 379 -20.96 4.85 -0.67
N GLY A 380 -21.88 3.96 -1.05
CA GLY A 380 -23.22 4.34 -1.50
C GLY A 380 -23.37 4.61 -3.01
N THR A 381 -22.26 4.73 -3.76
CA THR A 381 -22.28 4.77 -5.23
C THR A 381 -22.38 3.36 -5.85
N THR A 382 -22.57 3.27 -7.17
CA THR A 382 -22.71 2.03 -7.97
C THR A 382 -23.94 1.17 -7.70
N GLN A 383 -24.81 1.58 -6.75
CA GLN A 383 -26.00 0.83 -6.37
C GLN A 383 -27.03 0.72 -7.51
N TRP A 384 -27.14 1.72 -8.37
CA TRP A 384 -28.04 1.67 -9.52
C TRP A 384 -27.69 0.50 -10.46
N PHE A 385 -26.39 0.19 -10.62
CA PHE A 385 -25.93 -0.89 -11.49
C PHE A 385 -26.21 -2.24 -10.85
N LEU A 386 -25.86 -2.40 -9.57
CA LEU A 386 -26.12 -3.61 -8.80
C LEU A 386 -27.62 -3.92 -8.67
N ASN A 387 -28.46 -2.88 -8.68
CA ASN A 387 -29.91 -3.02 -8.62
C ASN A 387 -30.58 -3.17 -9.98
N HIS A 388 -29.84 -2.99 -11.09
CA HIS A 388 -30.38 -3.05 -12.43
C HIS A 388 -30.95 -4.46 -12.72
N ALA A 389 -32.16 -4.52 -13.27
CA ALA A 389 -32.86 -5.77 -13.54
C ALA A 389 -32.04 -6.73 -14.41
N THR A 390 -31.40 -6.21 -15.47
CA THR A 390 -30.49 -6.97 -16.33
C THR A 390 -29.28 -7.53 -15.58
N PHE A 391 -28.69 -6.79 -14.64
CA PHE A 391 -27.56 -7.28 -13.85
C PHE A 391 -28.00 -8.40 -12.91
N LYS A 392 -29.12 -8.21 -12.21
CA LYS A 392 -29.69 -9.25 -11.33
C LYS A 392 -30.04 -10.51 -12.11
N SER A 393 -30.71 -10.36 -13.26
CA SER A 393 -31.04 -11.46 -14.18
C SER A 393 -29.79 -12.17 -14.69
N TRP A 394 -28.77 -11.41 -15.12
CA TRP A 394 -27.49 -11.99 -15.54
C TRP A 394 -26.81 -12.74 -14.40
N LEU A 395 -26.82 -12.22 -13.17
CA LEU A 395 -26.14 -12.85 -12.05
C LEU A 395 -26.85 -14.14 -11.57
N THR A 396 -28.19 -14.17 -11.54
CA THR A 396 -28.97 -15.29 -10.98
C THR A 396 -29.57 -16.24 -12.02
N GLY A 397 -29.78 -15.79 -13.26
CA GLY A 397 -30.45 -16.57 -14.31
C GLY A 397 -29.53 -17.61 -14.97
N LEU A 398 -30.09 -18.64 -15.59
CA LEU A 398 -29.34 -19.68 -16.32
C LEU A 398 -29.24 -19.40 -17.84
N ASP A 399 -30.10 -18.52 -18.35
CA ASP A 399 -30.24 -18.28 -19.79
C ASP A 399 -29.31 -17.18 -20.33
N GLN A 400 -28.59 -16.48 -19.44
CA GLN A 400 -27.78 -15.32 -19.77
C GLN A 400 -26.40 -15.42 -19.12
N SER A 401 -25.37 -15.52 -19.95
CA SER A 401 -23.97 -15.63 -19.52
C SER A 401 -23.16 -14.36 -19.73
N SER A 402 -23.59 -13.48 -20.63
CA SER A 402 -22.73 -12.40 -21.14
C SER A 402 -23.32 -11.01 -20.88
N LEU A 403 -22.57 -10.19 -20.15
CA LEU A 403 -22.93 -8.82 -19.79
C LEU A 403 -21.87 -7.83 -20.28
N TRP A 404 -22.31 -6.69 -20.81
CA TRP A 404 -21.45 -5.60 -21.25
C TRP A 404 -21.86 -4.28 -20.59
N CYS A 405 -20.97 -3.75 -19.75
CA CYS A 405 -21.04 -2.39 -19.22
C CYS A 405 -20.38 -1.42 -20.21
N SER A 406 -21.20 -0.63 -20.87
CA SER A 406 -20.77 0.34 -21.88
C SER A 406 -20.82 1.77 -21.35
N GLY A 407 -19.77 2.54 -21.58
CA GLY A 407 -19.74 3.90 -21.04
C GLY A 407 -18.58 4.72 -21.55
N LYS A 408 -18.76 6.04 -21.56
CA LYS A 408 -17.72 7.00 -21.95
C LYS A 408 -16.54 6.99 -20.97
N ILE A 409 -15.42 7.59 -21.37
CA ILE A 409 -14.25 7.75 -20.50
C ILE A 409 -14.64 8.54 -19.23
N GLY A 410 -14.10 8.13 -18.08
CA GLY A 410 -14.36 8.80 -16.80
C GLY A 410 -15.77 8.61 -16.24
N SER A 411 -16.62 7.72 -16.81
CA SER A 411 -17.98 7.45 -16.31
C SER A 411 -18.05 6.45 -15.16
N GLY A 412 -16.92 6.04 -14.58
CA GLY A 412 -16.89 5.16 -13.40
C GLY A 412 -16.93 3.66 -13.68
N LYS A 413 -16.77 3.20 -14.94
CA LYS A 413 -16.87 1.78 -15.29
C LYS A 413 -15.94 0.84 -14.49
N SER A 414 -14.68 1.23 -14.27
CA SER A 414 -13.75 0.43 -13.47
C SER A 414 -14.19 0.30 -12.01
N ILE A 415 -14.84 1.32 -11.46
CA ILE A 415 -15.43 1.30 -10.12
C ILE A 415 -16.67 0.40 -10.07
N ILE A 416 -17.47 0.39 -11.15
CA ILE A 416 -18.58 -0.55 -11.33
C ILE A 416 -18.05 -1.99 -11.40
N ALA A 417 -17.01 -2.26 -12.19
CA ALA A 417 -16.40 -3.59 -12.30
C ALA A 417 -15.87 -4.08 -10.94
N ALA A 418 -15.17 -3.23 -10.19
CA ALA A 418 -14.73 -3.55 -8.84
C ALA A 418 -15.91 -3.83 -7.90
N SER A 419 -16.97 -3.02 -7.95
CA SER A 419 -18.19 -3.25 -7.18
C SER A 419 -18.88 -4.57 -7.52
N VAL A 420 -18.82 -5.03 -8.77
CA VAL A 420 -19.37 -6.33 -9.18
C VAL A 420 -18.54 -7.46 -8.59
N VAL A 421 -17.21 -7.38 -8.68
CA VAL A 421 -16.31 -8.39 -8.09
C VAL A 421 -16.55 -8.53 -6.58
N GLU A 422 -16.69 -7.42 -5.85
CA GLU A 422 -16.99 -7.47 -4.40
C GLU A 422 -18.34 -8.13 -4.10
N VAL A 423 -19.40 -7.79 -4.83
CA VAL A 423 -20.74 -8.37 -4.60
C VAL A 423 -20.76 -9.86 -4.90
N VAL A 424 -20.08 -10.28 -5.98
CA VAL A 424 -20.00 -11.70 -6.33
C VAL A 424 -19.20 -12.48 -5.28
N LYS A 425 -18.03 -11.97 -4.87
CA LYS A 425 -17.24 -12.58 -3.78
C LYS A 425 -18.00 -12.61 -2.46
N TYR A 426 -18.75 -11.56 -2.12
CA TYR A 426 -19.53 -11.48 -0.86
C TYR A 426 -20.72 -12.44 -0.84
N ARG A 427 -21.49 -12.54 -1.93
CA ARG A 427 -22.61 -13.50 -2.02
C ARG A 427 -22.18 -14.96 -1.89
N ALA A 428 -20.96 -15.28 -2.32
CA ALA A 428 -20.38 -16.60 -2.12
C ALA A 428 -20.10 -16.91 -0.63
N LEU A 429 -19.94 -15.88 0.21
CA LEU A 429 -19.72 -16.04 1.65
C LEU A 429 -21.02 -16.19 2.46
N GLU A 430 -22.12 -15.58 2.01
CA GLU A 430 -23.41 -15.63 2.73
C GLU A 430 -24.21 -16.92 2.50
N ASN A 431 -24.01 -17.60 1.35
CA ASN A 431 -24.68 -18.85 1.03
C ASN A 431 -23.65 -19.96 0.76
N SER A 432 -23.37 -20.79 1.77
CA SER A 432 -22.43 -21.90 1.72
C SER A 432 -22.73 -22.96 0.64
N SER A 433 -23.91 -22.91 0.02
CA SER A 433 -24.31 -23.79 -1.10
C SER A 433 -24.02 -23.20 -2.49
N TYR A 434 -23.55 -21.94 -2.58
CA TYR A 434 -23.30 -21.22 -3.84
C TYR A 434 -21.92 -20.57 -3.85
N HIS A 435 -20.85 -21.37 -3.81
CA HIS A 435 -19.51 -20.87 -4.05
C HIS A 435 -19.26 -20.73 -5.56
N CYS A 436 -19.40 -19.53 -6.12
CA CYS A 436 -19.06 -19.25 -7.52
C CYS A 436 -17.62 -18.73 -7.63
N PRO A 437 -16.68 -19.49 -8.24
CA PRO A 437 -15.33 -19.00 -8.47
C PRO A 437 -15.36 -17.70 -9.29
N THR A 438 -14.51 -16.74 -8.94
CA THR A 438 -14.51 -15.41 -9.60
C THR A 438 -13.12 -15.06 -10.07
N VAL A 439 -13.00 -14.76 -11.37
CA VAL A 439 -11.75 -14.43 -12.05
C VAL A 439 -11.90 -13.04 -12.66
N PHE A 440 -10.90 -12.17 -12.52
CA PHE A 440 -11.00 -10.80 -13.00
C PHE A 440 -9.67 -10.17 -13.41
N PHE A 441 -9.76 -9.18 -14.29
CA PHE A 441 -8.61 -8.41 -14.78
C PHE A 441 -8.99 -6.96 -15.08
N TYR A 442 -8.09 -6.02 -14.77
CA TYR A 442 -8.27 -4.60 -15.07
C TYR A 442 -7.18 -4.11 -16.01
N CYS A 443 -7.55 -3.73 -17.24
CA CYS A 443 -6.64 -3.16 -18.23
C CYS A 443 -6.25 -1.74 -17.82
N GLU A 444 -5.09 -1.59 -17.19
CA GLU A 444 -4.53 -0.30 -16.77
C GLU A 444 -3.11 -0.07 -17.28
N ASN A 445 -2.75 1.17 -17.56
CA ASN A 445 -1.49 1.54 -18.22
C ASN A 445 -0.29 1.67 -17.27
N GLU A 446 -0.45 1.33 -15.98
CA GLU A 446 0.61 1.47 -14.97
C GLU A 446 1.64 0.32 -15.03
N HIS A 447 1.35 -0.78 -15.74
CA HIS A 447 2.27 -1.92 -15.90
C HIS A 447 2.69 -2.06 -17.36
N SER A 448 4.00 -2.08 -17.63
CA SER A 448 4.53 -2.36 -18.97
C SER A 448 4.15 -3.79 -19.38
N GLY A 449 3.13 -3.94 -20.23
CA GLY A 449 2.65 -5.23 -20.75
C GLY A 449 1.17 -5.52 -20.51
N SER A 450 0.51 -4.88 -19.55
CA SER A 450 -0.90 -5.12 -19.17
C SER A 450 -1.95 -4.92 -20.29
N LEU A 451 -1.55 -4.33 -21.43
CA LEU A 451 -2.39 -4.11 -22.60
C LEU A 451 -2.21 -5.14 -23.73
N GLN A 452 -1.40 -6.18 -23.53
CA GLN A 452 -1.30 -7.28 -24.49
C GLN A 452 -2.20 -8.44 -24.07
N ALA A 453 -2.82 -9.08 -25.04
CA ALA A 453 -3.74 -10.21 -24.83
C ALA A 453 -3.06 -11.36 -24.08
N PHE A 454 -1.76 -11.57 -24.34
CA PHE A 454 -0.93 -12.54 -23.65
C PHE A 454 -0.97 -12.39 -22.12
N TYR A 455 -0.72 -11.18 -21.59
CA TYR A 455 -0.67 -10.96 -20.14
C TYR A 455 -2.05 -11.06 -19.47
N ILE A 456 -3.10 -10.63 -20.17
CA ILE A 456 -4.48 -10.80 -19.70
C ILE A 456 -4.75 -12.29 -19.55
N LEU A 457 -4.52 -13.07 -20.61
CA LEU A 457 -4.79 -14.49 -20.65
C LEU A 457 -3.95 -15.27 -19.62
N ALA A 458 -2.67 -14.95 -19.50
CA ALA A 458 -1.79 -15.51 -18.47
C ALA A 458 -2.33 -15.24 -17.06
N SER A 459 -2.82 -14.04 -16.77
CA SER A 459 -3.42 -13.73 -15.46
C SER A 459 -4.70 -14.54 -15.21
N LEU A 460 -5.55 -14.72 -16.23
CA LEU A 460 -6.75 -15.57 -16.11
C LEU A 460 -6.39 -17.04 -15.87
N ILE A 461 -5.38 -17.56 -16.58
CA ILE A 461 -4.87 -18.93 -16.40
C ILE A 461 -4.34 -19.11 -14.99
N ARG A 462 -3.54 -18.17 -14.47
CA ARG A 462 -3.03 -18.22 -13.10
C ARG A 462 -4.19 -18.32 -12.10
N GLN A 463 -5.19 -17.44 -12.22
CA GLN A 463 -6.35 -17.43 -11.32
C GLN A 463 -7.15 -18.74 -11.41
N LEU A 464 -7.40 -19.26 -12.62
CA LEU A 464 -8.12 -20.51 -12.80
C LEU A 464 -7.34 -21.72 -12.27
N ALA A 465 -6.03 -21.79 -12.52
CA ALA A 465 -5.18 -22.85 -12.00
C ALA A 465 -5.14 -22.83 -10.47
N GLN A 466 -5.02 -21.64 -9.88
CA GLN A 466 -5.09 -21.48 -8.42
C GLN A 466 -6.42 -22.00 -7.86
N LEU A 467 -7.55 -21.54 -8.41
CA LEU A 467 -8.89 -21.94 -7.95
C LEU A 467 -9.16 -23.44 -8.15
N LEU A 468 -8.70 -24.02 -9.27
CA LEU A 468 -8.84 -25.44 -9.56
C LEU A 468 -8.06 -26.28 -8.54
N TYR A 469 -6.84 -25.87 -8.23
CA TYR A 469 -5.98 -26.53 -7.25
C TYR A 469 -6.55 -26.41 -5.84
N GLU A 470 -7.02 -25.24 -5.43
CA GLU A 470 -7.68 -25.03 -4.13
C GLU A 470 -8.91 -25.94 -3.96
N SER A 471 -9.65 -26.17 -5.06
CA SER A 471 -10.85 -27.00 -5.05
C SER A 471 -10.58 -28.50 -5.05
N HIS A 472 -9.53 -28.98 -5.73
CA HIS A 472 -9.27 -30.41 -5.95
C HIS A 472 -8.00 -30.95 -5.27
N GLN A 473 -7.20 -30.08 -4.63
CA GLN A 473 -5.89 -30.38 -4.01
C GLN A 473 -4.85 -31.01 -4.95
N SER A 474 -5.17 -31.12 -6.25
CA SER A 474 -4.32 -31.65 -7.32
C SER A 474 -4.82 -31.15 -8.67
N PHE A 475 -3.92 -31.07 -9.65
CA PHE A 475 -4.30 -30.79 -11.03
C PHE A 475 -4.71 -32.08 -11.75
N PRO A 476 -5.76 -32.04 -12.59
CA PRO A 476 -6.00 -33.08 -13.58
C PRO A 476 -4.73 -33.39 -14.41
N PRO A 477 -4.46 -34.65 -14.81
CA PRO A 477 -3.18 -35.02 -15.42
C PRO A 477 -2.85 -34.32 -16.75
N ASP A 478 -3.86 -33.93 -17.52
CA ASP A 478 -3.75 -33.12 -18.74
C ASP A 478 -3.39 -31.66 -18.42
N VAL A 479 -4.05 -31.06 -17.42
CA VAL A 479 -3.75 -29.70 -16.92
C VAL A 479 -2.33 -29.65 -16.36
N ALA A 480 -1.97 -30.61 -15.49
CA ALA A 480 -0.63 -30.69 -14.90
C ALA A 480 0.45 -30.74 -15.98
N ARG A 481 0.25 -31.56 -17.01
CA ARG A 481 1.19 -31.72 -18.11
C ARG A 481 1.41 -30.43 -18.89
N GLU A 482 0.34 -29.72 -19.28
CA GLU A 482 0.49 -28.47 -20.02
C GLU A 482 1.08 -27.35 -19.15
N LEU A 483 0.69 -27.27 -17.87
CA LEU A 483 1.28 -26.29 -16.95
C LEU A 483 2.77 -26.59 -16.70
N GLU A 484 3.17 -27.84 -16.52
CA GLU A 484 4.58 -28.23 -16.40
C GLU A 484 5.37 -27.95 -17.68
N ARG A 485 4.79 -28.24 -18.85
CA ARG A 485 5.42 -28.03 -20.16
C ARG A 485 5.83 -26.58 -20.40
N PHE A 486 4.95 -25.64 -20.05
CA PHE A 486 5.16 -24.20 -20.34
C PHE A 486 5.63 -23.38 -19.13
N PHE A 487 5.37 -23.85 -17.90
CA PHE A 487 5.68 -23.09 -16.67
C PHE A 487 6.49 -23.90 -15.63
N GLY A 488 6.82 -25.16 -15.92
CA GLY A 488 7.68 -26.01 -15.10
C GLY A 488 9.15 -25.56 -15.07
N ARG A 489 10.04 -26.42 -14.56
CA ARG A 489 11.49 -26.11 -14.43
C ARG A 489 12.19 -26.04 -15.78
N ASP A 490 11.88 -26.96 -16.69
CA ASP A 490 12.43 -27.03 -18.05
C ASP A 490 11.45 -26.43 -19.08
N ARG A 491 11.09 -25.16 -18.87
CA ARG A 491 9.99 -24.50 -19.59
C ARG A 491 10.30 -24.19 -21.06
N ARG A 492 9.29 -24.37 -21.91
CA ARG A 492 9.20 -23.69 -23.22
C ARG A 492 8.45 -22.37 -23.04
N VAL A 493 8.87 -21.33 -23.76
CA VAL A 493 8.16 -20.04 -23.74
C VAL A 493 6.84 -20.23 -24.51
N PRO A 494 5.67 -20.09 -23.88
CA PRO A 494 4.39 -20.20 -24.57
C PRO A 494 4.16 -18.97 -25.45
N ASP A 495 3.54 -19.16 -26.61
CA ASP A 495 2.94 -18.08 -27.37
C ASP A 495 1.46 -17.85 -26.97
N TYR A 496 0.75 -16.98 -27.70
CA TYR A 496 -0.65 -16.69 -27.41
C TYR A 496 -1.58 -17.87 -27.65
N ASP A 497 -1.31 -18.68 -28.68
CA ASP A 497 -2.15 -19.83 -29.02
C ASP A 497 -1.93 -20.97 -28.02
N ASP A 498 -0.71 -21.15 -27.52
CA ASP A 498 -0.42 -22.05 -26.39
C ASP A 498 -1.23 -21.64 -25.15
N LEU A 499 -1.19 -20.35 -24.76
CA LEU A 499 -1.99 -19.86 -23.63
C LEU A 499 -3.50 -20.05 -23.86
N ARG A 500 -3.98 -19.85 -25.09
CA ARG A 500 -5.38 -20.07 -25.44
C ARG A 500 -5.81 -21.51 -25.21
N GLU A 501 -4.98 -22.48 -25.58
CA GLU A 501 -5.26 -23.90 -25.36
C GLU A 501 -5.30 -24.24 -23.86
N ILE A 502 -4.34 -23.74 -23.07
CA ILE A 502 -4.31 -23.92 -21.62
C ILE A 502 -5.55 -23.28 -20.95
N PHE A 503 -5.93 -22.07 -21.37
CA PHE A 503 -7.13 -21.40 -20.87
C PHE A 503 -8.40 -22.21 -21.16
N ASN A 504 -8.56 -22.70 -22.39
CA ASN A 504 -9.73 -23.52 -22.77
C ASN A 504 -9.79 -24.83 -21.96
N LEU A 505 -8.64 -25.44 -21.71
CA LEU A 505 -8.54 -26.62 -20.86
C LEU A 505 -8.99 -26.32 -19.43
N LEU A 506 -8.43 -25.29 -18.79
CA LEU A 506 -8.82 -24.88 -17.43
C LEU A 506 -10.28 -24.43 -17.35
N PHE A 507 -10.78 -23.74 -18.37
CA PHE A 507 -12.18 -23.34 -18.46
C PHE A 507 -13.13 -24.54 -18.42
N SER A 508 -12.75 -25.66 -19.06
CA SER A 508 -13.56 -26.88 -19.06
C SER A 508 -13.68 -27.53 -17.68
N TYR A 509 -12.67 -27.37 -16.81
CA TYR A 509 -12.64 -27.89 -15.44
C TYR A 509 -13.25 -26.95 -14.40
N MET A 510 -13.62 -25.72 -14.77
CA MET A 510 -14.06 -24.67 -13.83
C MET A 510 -15.50 -24.19 -14.13
N PRO A 511 -16.53 -25.02 -13.88
CA PRO A 511 -17.91 -24.64 -14.11
C PRO A 511 -18.41 -23.56 -13.14
N ASN A 512 -19.45 -22.85 -13.54
CA ASN A 512 -20.11 -21.78 -12.76
C ASN A 512 -19.16 -20.65 -12.33
N THR A 513 -18.11 -20.39 -13.13
CA THR A 513 -17.12 -19.34 -12.86
C THR A 513 -17.57 -18.00 -13.44
N ILE A 514 -17.40 -16.91 -12.69
CA ILE A 514 -17.69 -15.55 -13.12
C ILE A 514 -16.40 -14.84 -13.55
N TYR A 515 -16.36 -14.34 -14.78
CA TYR A 515 -15.23 -13.63 -15.37
C TYR A 515 -15.54 -12.14 -15.49
N VAL A 516 -14.67 -11.26 -14.98
CA VAL A 516 -14.85 -9.80 -15.09
C VAL A 516 -13.63 -9.15 -15.73
N LEU A 517 -13.78 -8.59 -16.93
CA LEU A 517 -12.71 -7.90 -17.66
C LEU A 517 -13.05 -6.41 -17.83
N ASP A 518 -12.25 -5.53 -17.23
CA ASP A 518 -12.41 -4.09 -17.33
C ASP A 518 -11.40 -3.44 -18.27
N GLY A 519 -11.87 -2.52 -19.11
CA GLY A 519 -11.00 -1.62 -19.88
C GLY A 519 -10.53 -2.18 -21.22
N LEU A 520 -11.30 -3.06 -21.88
CA LEU A 520 -10.91 -3.63 -23.18
C LEU A 520 -10.65 -2.58 -24.28
N ASP A 521 -11.21 -1.36 -24.14
CA ASP A 521 -10.94 -0.24 -25.06
C ASP A 521 -9.53 0.34 -24.95
N ALA A 522 -8.74 -0.04 -23.94
CA ALA A 522 -7.37 0.41 -23.76
C ALA A 522 -6.34 -0.42 -24.58
N LEU A 523 -6.71 -1.61 -25.06
CA LEU A 523 -5.81 -2.48 -25.84
C LEU A 523 -5.51 -1.89 -27.22
N GLU A 524 -4.40 -2.31 -27.83
CA GLU A 524 -4.18 -2.07 -29.25
C GLU A 524 -5.08 -2.95 -30.12
N GLN A 525 -5.35 -2.55 -31.37
CA GLN A 525 -6.32 -3.20 -32.26
C GLN A 525 -6.11 -4.72 -32.40
N GLN A 526 -4.87 -5.16 -32.62
CA GLN A 526 -4.56 -6.58 -32.80
C GLN A 526 -4.78 -7.39 -31.51
N GLU A 527 -4.39 -6.84 -30.36
CA GLU A 527 -4.54 -7.48 -29.05
C GLU A 527 -6.01 -7.51 -28.60
N CYS A 528 -6.76 -6.43 -28.86
CA CYS A 528 -8.21 -6.38 -28.62
C CYS A 528 -8.94 -7.43 -29.46
N GLN A 529 -8.58 -7.57 -30.73
CA GLN A 529 -9.14 -8.57 -31.62
C GLN A 529 -8.88 -10.01 -31.14
N LYS A 530 -7.65 -10.31 -30.70
CA LYS A 530 -7.31 -11.62 -30.11
C LYS A 530 -8.22 -11.96 -28.92
N MET A 531 -8.38 -11.02 -27.98
CA MET A 531 -9.23 -11.22 -26.79
C MET A 531 -10.71 -11.37 -27.16
N LEU A 532 -11.24 -10.54 -28.06
CA LEU A 532 -12.64 -10.62 -28.47
C LEU A 532 -12.95 -11.92 -29.22
N LEU A 533 -12.02 -12.42 -30.05
CA LEU A 533 -12.16 -13.72 -30.71
C LEU A 533 -12.15 -14.87 -29.70
N LEU A 534 -11.28 -14.82 -28.69
CA LEU A 534 -11.25 -15.79 -27.60
C LEU A 534 -12.57 -15.80 -26.82
N ILE A 535 -13.03 -14.61 -26.39
CA ILE A 535 -14.30 -14.46 -25.65
C ILE A 535 -15.46 -14.97 -26.49
N ARG A 536 -15.49 -14.63 -27.78
CA ARG A 536 -16.51 -15.11 -28.71
C ARG A 536 -16.50 -16.63 -28.84
N ALA A 537 -15.34 -17.26 -28.93
CA ALA A 537 -15.24 -18.72 -29.02
C ALA A 537 -15.72 -19.39 -27.72
N THR A 538 -15.29 -18.86 -26.57
CA THR A 538 -15.55 -19.42 -25.23
C THR A 538 -16.99 -19.20 -24.76
N PHE A 539 -17.55 -18.02 -25.03
CA PHE A 539 -18.89 -17.59 -24.63
C PHE A 539 -19.76 -17.37 -25.88
N SER A 540 -19.74 -18.32 -26.81
CA SER A 540 -20.39 -18.23 -28.13
C SER A 540 -21.92 -18.32 -28.11
N SER A 541 -22.53 -18.68 -26.98
CA SER A 541 -23.97 -18.86 -26.81
C SER A 541 -24.49 -18.12 -25.56
N ALA A 542 -25.82 -17.90 -25.51
CA ALA A 542 -26.49 -17.31 -24.34
C ALA A 542 -26.33 -18.18 -23.07
N SER A 543 -26.17 -19.50 -23.25
CA SER A 543 -25.90 -20.49 -22.20
C SER A 543 -24.62 -21.28 -22.53
N PRO A 544 -23.48 -20.98 -21.91
CA PRO A 544 -22.21 -21.66 -22.16
C PRO A 544 -22.21 -23.06 -21.53
N PRO A 545 -21.33 -23.97 -21.99
CA PRO A 545 -21.38 -25.39 -21.65
C PRO A 545 -21.35 -25.70 -20.15
N ASN A 546 -20.80 -24.78 -19.34
CA ASN A 546 -20.46 -25.03 -17.93
C ASN A 546 -21.15 -24.06 -16.94
N GLY A 547 -22.16 -23.28 -17.36
CA GLY A 547 -22.85 -22.31 -16.48
C GLY A 547 -22.05 -21.05 -16.11
N SER A 548 -20.83 -20.91 -16.62
CA SER A 548 -19.95 -19.76 -16.40
C SER A 548 -20.51 -18.47 -17.01
N LYS A 549 -20.13 -17.32 -16.45
CA LYS A 549 -20.63 -16.00 -16.87
C LYS A 549 -19.48 -15.02 -17.09
N ILE A 550 -19.64 -14.08 -18.00
CA ILE A 550 -18.65 -13.03 -18.29
C ILE A 550 -19.28 -11.64 -18.25
N MET A 551 -18.58 -10.70 -17.64
CA MET A 551 -18.84 -9.27 -17.70
C MET A 551 -17.65 -8.55 -18.33
N LEU A 552 -17.94 -7.74 -19.36
CA LEU A 552 -16.98 -6.86 -20.00
C LEU A 552 -17.30 -5.41 -19.69
N SER A 553 -16.27 -4.58 -19.50
CA SER A 553 -16.41 -3.12 -19.43
C SER A 553 -15.56 -2.45 -20.50
N SER A 554 -16.18 -1.56 -21.28
CA SER A 554 -15.48 -0.80 -22.33
C SER A 554 -16.24 0.47 -22.73
N ARG A 555 -15.64 1.27 -23.62
CA ARG A 555 -16.39 2.25 -24.42
C ARG A 555 -17.32 1.58 -25.42
N ASN A 556 -18.25 2.35 -25.98
CA ASN A 556 -19.14 1.89 -27.04
C ASN A 556 -18.37 1.36 -28.26
N HIS A 557 -17.22 1.98 -28.57
CA HIS A 557 -16.32 1.56 -29.64
C HIS A 557 -15.09 0.91 -29.02
N VAL A 558 -14.66 -0.20 -29.61
CA VAL A 558 -13.42 -0.91 -29.25
C VAL A 558 -12.51 -0.98 -30.47
N PRO A 559 -11.18 -0.95 -30.31
CA PRO A 559 -10.25 -0.97 -31.43
C PRO A 559 -10.51 -2.13 -32.40
N GLY A 560 -10.72 -1.81 -33.68
CA GLY A 560 -10.97 -2.80 -34.74
C GLY A 560 -12.44 -3.18 -34.98
N TYR A 561 -13.39 -2.71 -34.16
CA TYR A 561 -14.82 -3.03 -34.32
C TYR A 561 -15.71 -1.82 -34.07
N VAL A 562 -16.92 -1.83 -34.67
CA VAL A 562 -17.91 -0.75 -34.46
C VAL A 562 -18.38 -0.71 -33.01
N ASN A 563 -18.80 -1.86 -32.46
CA ASN A 563 -19.11 -2.04 -31.04
C ASN A 563 -19.20 -3.54 -30.69
N ILE A 564 -19.17 -3.87 -29.39
CA ILE A 564 -19.25 -5.26 -28.90
C ILE A 564 -20.59 -5.92 -29.27
N ALA A 565 -21.71 -5.20 -29.18
CA ALA A 565 -23.03 -5.75 -29.48
C ALA A 565 -23.20 -6.17 -30.95
N THR A 566 -22.49 -5.55 -31.91
CA THR A 566 -22.50 -5.98 -33.31
C THR A 566 -21.68 -7.25 -33.51
N PHE A 567 -20.58 -7.40 -32.78
CA PHE A 567 -19.70 -8.57 -32.90
C PHE A 567 -20.21 -9.78 -32.10
N MET A 568 -20.86 -9.55 -30.96
CA MET A 568 -21.42 -10.55 -30.04
C MET A 568 -22.83 -10.13 -29.59
N PRO A 569 -23.87 -10.35 -30.43
CA PRO A 569 -25.22 -9.81 -30.21
C PRO A 569 -25.96 -10.37 -28.99
N TRP A 570 -25.49 -11.48 -28.42
CA TRP A 570 -26.06 -12.05 -27.19
C TRP A 570 -25.60 -11.34 -25.91
N PHE A 571 -24.62 -10.42 -25.98
CA PHE A 571 -24.22 -9.63 -24.81
C PHE A 571 -25.30 -8.64 -24.42
N LEU A 572 -25.79 -8.77 -23.19
CA LEU A 572 -26.71 -7.79 -22.62
C LEU A 572 -25.96 -6.50 -22.32
N ARG A 573 -26.55 -5.36 -22.71
CA ARG A 573 -25.90 -4.07 -22.54
C ARG A 573 -26.52 -3.29 -21.39
N ILE A 574 -25.69 -2.85 -20.45
CA ILE A 574 -26.02 -1.81 -19.48
C ILE A 574 -25.16 -0.59 -19.81
N SER A 575 -25.77 0.58 -19.98
CA SER A 575 -25.04 1.80 -20.30
C SER A 575 -24.95 2.73 -19.10
N THR A 576 -23.78 3.34 -18.88
CA THR A 576 -23.63 4.35 -17.83
C THR A 576 -24.33 5.67 -18.16
N PHE A 577 -24.71 5.92 -19.41
CA PHE A 577 -25.14 7.23 -19.90
C PHE A 577 -26.33 7.84 -19.13
N ASN A 578 -27.32 7.04 -18.71
CA ASN A 578 -28.56 7.55 -18.09
C ASN A 578 -28.62 7.37 -16.56
N HIS A 579 -27.67 6.66 -15.97
CA HIS A 579 -27.84 6.16 -14.59
C HIS A 579 -26.80 6.67 -13.59
N VAL A 580 -25.70 7.27 -14.05
CA VAL A 580 -24.63 7.75 -13.16
C VAL A 580 -24.90 9.14 -12.57
N THR A 581 -25.94 9.86 -13.00
CA THR A 581 -26.18 11.25 -12.57
C THR A 581 -26.33 11.38 -11.06
N GLN A 582 -27.06 10.45 -10.42
CA GLN A 582 -27.23 10.42 -8.96
C GLN A 582 -25.90 10.16 -8.24
N ASP A 583 -25.11 9.20 -8.74
CA ASP A 583 -23.78 8.91 -8.19
C ASP A 583 -22.84 10.12 -8.35
N ILE A 584 -22.93 10.86 -9.45
CA ILE A 584 -22.14 12.09 -9.67
C ILE A 584 -22.56 13.20 -8.72
N GLU A 585 -23.87 13.40 -8.51
CA GLU A 585 -24.38 14.38 -7.56
C GLU A 585 -23.87 14.07 -6.14
N PHE A 586 -23.96 12.80 -5.72
CA PHE A 586 -23.44 12.34 -4.44
C PHE A 586 -21.92 12.54 -4.35
N TYR A 587 -21.19 12.22 -5.41
CA TYR A 587 -19.74 12.45 -5.51
C TYR A 587 -19.36 13.93 -5.41
N ILE A 588 -20.08 14.82 -6.08
CA ILE A 588 -19.88 16.28 -5.99
C ILE A 588 -20.05 16.73 -4.54
N LYS A 589 -21.15 16.32 -3.90
CA LYS A 589 -21.44 16.70 -2.52
C LYS A 589 -20.33 16.22 -1.57
N ALA A 590 -20.01 14.93 -1.58
CA ALA A 590 -18.97 14.36 -0.73
C ALA A 590 -17.59 15.01 -0.98
N SER A 591 -17.23 15.22 -2.25
CA SER A 591 -15.95 15.85 -2.60
C SER A 591 -15.85 17.30 -2.13
N ILE A 592 -16.96 18.06 -2.18
CA ILE A 592 -17.03 19.43 -1.66
C ILE A 592 -16.93 19.42 -0.14
N ASP A 593 -17.66 18.53 0.54
CA ASP A 593 -17.66 18.42 2.00
C ASP A 593 -16.24 18.10 2.51
N ASP A 594 -15.58 17.11 1.92
CA ASP A 594 -14.20 16.71 2.23
C ASP A 594 -13.22 17.87 2.01
N LYS A 595 -13.31 18.56 0.85
CA LYS A 595 -12.42 19.69 0.55
C LYS A 595 -12.68 20.90 1.45
N SER A 596 -13.93 21.08 1.91
CA SER A 596 -14.32 22.18 2.80
C SER A 596 -13.75 22.02 4.21
N MET A 597 -13.36 20.80 4.61
CA MET A 597 -12.61 20.58 5.87
C MET A 597 -11.23 21.23 5.85
N LEU A 598 -10.59 21.30 4.67
CA LEU A 598 -9.27 21.93 4.51
C LEU A 598 -9.38 23.43 4.25
N ARG A 599 -10.30 23.83 3.35
CA ARG A 599 -10.54 25.22 3.00
C ARG A 599 -11.95 25.38 2.45
N LYS A 600 -12.73 26.31 3.00
CA LYS A 600 -14.01 26.70 2.41
C LYS A 600 -13.79 27.42 1.07
N LEU A 601 -14.49 26.99 0.02
CA LEU A 601 -14.46 27.66 -1.29
C LEU A 601 -15.14 29.03 -1.22
N THR A 602 -16.25 29.11 -0.50
CA THR A 602 -17.04 30.33 -0.26
C THR A 602 -17.80 30.19 1.06
N SER A 603 -18.17 31.31 1.67
CA SER A 603 -19.12 31.34 2.82
C SER A 603 -20.56 31.56 2.37
N ASP A 604 -20.78 31.90 1.09
CA ASP A 604 -22.09 32.09 0.49
C ASP A 604 -22.71 30.73 0.13
N CYS A 605 -23.71 30.33 0.90
CA CYS A 605 -24.42 29.06 0.69
C CYS A 605 -25.11 29.01 -0.69
N SER A 606 -25.57 30.15 -1.21
CA SER A 606 -26.23 30.21 -2.53
C SER A 606 -25.23 29.96 -3.66
N LEU A 607 -24.01 30.48 -3.53
CA LEU A 607 -22.93 30.24 -4.49
C LEU A 607 -22.43 28.80 -4.44
N LEU A 608 -22.37 28.18 -3.26
CA LEU A 608 -21.99 26.78 -3.13
C LEU A 608 -23.02 25.84 -3.81
N GLU A 609 -24.31 26.13 -3.65
CA GLU A 609 -25.36 25.41 -4.37
C GLU A 609 -25.32 25.68 -5.88
N GLU A 610 -24.92 26.88 -6.30
CA GLU A 610 -24.64 27.17 -7.71
C GLU A 610 -23.49 26.33 -8.26
N VAL A 611 -22.38 26.19 -7.53
CA VAL A 611 -21.26 25.31 -7.91
C VAL A 611 -21.75 23.87 -8.11
N LYS A 612 -22.49 23.31 -7.12
CA LYS A 612 -23.00 21.94 -7.21
C LYS A 612 -23.87 21.73 -8.45
N ARG A 613 -24.81 22.65 -8.69
CA ARG A 613 -25.75 22.61 -9.82
C ARG A 613 -25.02 22.68 -11.17
N VAL A 614 -24.09 23.62 -11.32
CA VAL A 614 -23.32 23.80 -12.56
C VAL A 614 -22.44 22.58 -12.83
N LEU A 615 -21.76 22.06 -11.81
CA LEU A 615 -20.93 20.86 -11.96
C LEU A 615 -21.78 19.65 -12.37
N LEU A 616 -22.96 19.45 -11.78
CA LEU A 616 -23.84 18.34 -12.13
C LEU A 616 -24.34 18.45 -13.57
N ALA A 617 -24.76 19.66 -13.99
CA ALA A 617 -25.24 19.92 -15.34
C ALA A 617 -24.16 19.70 -16.41
N GLU A 618 -22.93 20.18 -16.15
CA GLU A 618 -21.84 20.14 -17.12
C GLU A 618 -21.02 18.83 -17.08
N ALA A 619 -21.10 18.05 -15.99
CA ALA A 619 -20.41 16.77 -15.85
C ALA A 619 -20.67 15.82 -17.02
N SER A 620 -21.88 15.91 -17.60
CA SER A 620 -22.33 15.08 -18.71
C SER A 620 -22.19 13.57 -18.43
N GLY A 621 -22.10 13.11 -17.19
CA GLY A 621 -21.80 11.70 -16.89
C GLY A 621 -20.29 11.35 -16.75
N MET A 622 -19.41 12.32 -16.44
CA MET A 622 -17.97 12.11 -16.23
C MET A 622 -17.51 12.51 -14.83
N PHE A 623 -17.24 11.54 -13.97
CA PHE A 623 -16.62 11.76 -12.66
C PHE A 623 -15.23 12.40 -12.78
N LEU A 624 -14.46 11.99 -13.79
CA LEU A 624 -13.11 12.54 -14.02
C LEU A 624 -13.15 14.04 -14.31
N TRP A 625 -14.14 14.52 -15.06
CA TRP A 625 -14.29 15.95 -15.34
C TRP A 625 -14.62 16.71 -14.05
N VAL A 626 -15.59 16.23 -13.28
CA VAL A 626 -15.96 16.82 -11.99
C VAL A 626 -14.77 16.92 -11.05
N TYR A 627 -14.02 15.82 -10.91
CA TYR A 627 -12.80 15.77 -10.11
C TYR A 627 -11.82 16.87 -10.51
N LEU A 628 -11.50 16.98 -11.81
CA LEU A 628 -10.57 17.99 -12.32
C LEU A 628 -11.06 19.42 -12.06
N ILE A 629 -12.36 19.70 -12.27
CA ILE A 629 -12.90 21.05 -12.02
C ILE A 629 -12.89 21.39 -10.54
N LEU A 630 -13.23 20.45 -9.65
CA LEU A 630 -13.15 20.68 -8.20
C LEU A 630 -11.72 20.97 -7.75
N GLU A 631 -10.71 20.27 -8.28
CA GLU A 631 -9.31 20.60 -8.01
C GLU A 631 -8.93 21.99 -8.51
N ILE A 632 -9.43 22.40 -9.68
CA ILE A 632 -9.23 23.75 -10.23
C ILE A 632 -9.85 24.81 -9.32
N LEU A 633 -11.12 24.67 -8.96
CA LEU A 633 -11.82 25.64 -8.11
C LEU A 633 -11.11 25.82 -6.77
N TRP A 634 -10.68 24.72 -6.14
CA TRP A 634 -9.99 24.77 -4.85
C TRP A 634 -8.54 25.24 -4.91
N SER A 635 -7.88 25.16 -6.07
CA SER A 635 -6.51 25.64 -6.20
C SER A 635 -6.42 27.09 -6.66
N THR A 636 -7.42 27.60 -7.39
CA THR A 636 -7.32 28.93 -8.03
C THR A 636 -8.31 29.98 -7.52
N CYS A 637 -9.42 29.59 -6.89
CA CYS A 637 -10.44 30.56 -6.48
C CYS A 637 -10.37 30.81 -4.97
N PHE A 638 -10.06 32.04 -4.59
CA PHE A 638 -9.97 32.52 -3.20
C PHE A 638 -11.06 33.54 -2.86
N THR A 639 -11.76 34.06 -3.87
CA THR A 639 -12.87 35.00 -3.70
C THR A 639 -14.12 34.52 -4.45
N ASP A 640 -15.30 34.95 -3.99
CA ASP A 640 -16.58 34.62 -4.63
C ASP A 640 -16.65 35.11 -6.09
N ALA A 641 -16.00 36.23 -6.40
CA ALA A 641 -15.91 36.76 -7.76
C ALA A 641 -15.11 35.83 -8.68
N GLU A 642 -14.01 35.25 -8.19
CA GLU A 642 -13.21 34.27 -8.93
C GLU A 642 -13.98 32.96 -9.15
N VAL A 643 -14.71 32.49 -8.14
CA VAL A 643 -15.56 31.30 -8.27
C VAL A 643 -16.61 31.51 -9.36
N ARG A 644 -17.36 32.63 -9.31
CA ARG A 644 -18.38 32.96 -10.34
C ARG A 644 -17.75 33.11 -11.73
N SER A 645 -16.57 33.72 -11.83
CA SER A 645 -15.82 33.86 -13.09
C SER A 645 -15.38 32.50 -13.64
N ALA A 646 -14.89 31.61 -12.78
CA ALA A 646 -14.47 30.27 -13.14
C ALA A 646 -15.64 29.41 -13.62
N LEU A 647 -16.80 29.49 -12.95
CA LEU A 647 -18.02 28.78 -13.37
C LEU A 647 -18.50 29.22 -14.77
N ARG A 648 -18.38 30.51 -15.12
CA ARG A 648 -18.72 31.02 -16.46
C ARG A 648 -17.76 30.56 -17.56
N ARG A 649 -16.53 30.22 -17.19
CA ARG A 649 -15.44 29.84 -18.12
C ARG A 649 -15.14 28.34 -18.08
N LEU A 650 -16.10 27.53 -17.62
CA LEU A 650 -15.87 26.10 -17.52
C LEU A 650 -15.62 25.45 -18.89
N PRO A 651 -14.62 24.58 -18.98
CA PRO A 651 -14.33 23.86 -20.21
C PRO A 651 -15.43 22.86 -20.52
N LYS A 652 -15.95 22.88 -21.75
CA LYS A 652 -16.91 21.87 -22.23
C LYS A 652 -16.19 20.57 -22.54
N GLY A 653 -16.30 19.60 -21.64
CA GLY A 653 -15.74 18.27 -21.80
C GLY A 653 -14.21 18.19 -21.61
N LEU A 654 -13.66 16.97 -21.75
CA LEU A 654 -12.30 16.67 -21.32
C LEU A 654 -11.21 17.37 -22.16
N LYS A 655 -11.36 17.46 -23.49
CA LYS A 655 -10.34 18.07 -24.37
C LYS A 655 -10.03 19.51 -23.96
N GLU A 656 -11.08 20.30 -23.74
CA GLU A 656 -10.95 21.69 -23.33
C GLU A 656 -10.46 21.80 -21.88
N THR A 657 -10.86 20.87 -21.01
CA THR A 657 -10.39 20.80 -19.63
C THR A 657 -8.88 20.57 -19.59
N TYR A 658 -8.38 19.66 -20.42
CA TYR A 658 -6.96 19.42 -20.56
C TYR A 658 -6.21 20.59 -21.19
N ARG A 659 -6.80 21.27 -22.19
CA ARG A 659 -6.22 22.50 -22.77
C ARG A 659 -6.05 23.59 -21.71
N LEU A 660 -7.04 23.76 -20.84
CA LEU A 660 -6.93 24.69 -19.70
C LEU A 660 -5.86 24.24 -18.70
N CYS A 661 -5.77 22.94 -18.39
CA CYS A 661 -4.70 22.41 -17.53
C CYS A 661 -3.30 22.62 -18.14
N THR A 662 -3.12 22.43 -19.46
CA THR A 662 -1.82 22.60 -20.12
C THR A 662 -1.42 24.07 -20.29
N GLN A 663 -2.34 24.96 -20.67
CA GLN A 663 -2.06 26.40 -20.76
C GLN A 663 -1.65 27.01 -19.41
N ARG A 664 -2.13 26.44 -18.30
CA ARG A 664 -1.74 26.84 -16.94
C ARG A 664 -0.34 26.44 -16.56
N ILE A 665 0.13 25.26 -17.00
CA ILE A 665 1.52 24.84 -16.82
C ILE A 665 2.47 25.85 -17.46
N SER A 666 2.07 26.46 -18.58
CA SER A 666 2.86 27.43 -19.32
C SER A 666 2.88 28.85 -18.71
N SER A 667 1.93 29.20 -17.84
CA SER A 667 1.67 30.59 -17.41
C SER A 667 1.94 30.88 -15.93
N ASP A 668 2.04 29.88 -15.05
CA ASP A 668 2.39 30.06 -13.63
C ASP A 668 3.40 28.98 -13.17
N PRO A 669 4.62 29.37 -12.73
CA PRO A 669 5.60 28.43 -12.16
C PRO A 669 5.08 27.70 -10.90
N ARG A 670 4.09 28.27 -10.18
CA ARG A 670 3.43 27.63 -9.04
C ARG A 670 2.34 26.63 -9.46
N ALA A 671 1.93 26.64 -10.73
CA ALA A 671 1.09 25.61 -11.33
C ALA A 671 1.85 24.29 -11.60
N ALA A 672 3.10 24.17 -11.19
CA ALA A 672 3.89 22.93 -11.21
C ALA A 672 3.21 21.76 -10.46
N LYS A 673 2.25 22.00 -9.56
CA LYS A 673 1.39 20.92 -9.01
C LYS A 673 0.56 20.21 -10.07
N VAL A 674 0.31 20.85 -11.22
CA VAL A 674 -0.38 20.27 -12.38
C VAL A 674 0.56 19.39 -13.23
N LEU A 675 1.88 19.50 -13.09
CA LEU A 675 2.84 18.60 -13.76
C LEU A 675 2.71 17.13 -13.29
N LYS A 676 2.13 16.89 -12.10
CA LYS A 676 1.72 15.53 -11.66
C LYS A 676 0.74 14.85 -12.63
N TRP A 677 0.04 15.61 -13.46
CA TRP A 677 -0.92 15.11 -14.45
C TRP A 677 -0.33 14.94 -15.85
N TRP A 678 0.94 15.32 -16.08
CA TRP A 678 1.58 15.23 -17.40
C TRP A 678 1.54 13.81 -17.99
N PRO A 679 1.76 12.71 -17.23
CA PRO A 679 1.61 11.36 -17.78
C PRO A 679 0.18 11.07 -18.25
N LEU A 680 -0.83 11.48 -17.48
CA LEU A 680 -2.26 11.30 -17.79
C LEU A 680 -2.70 12.17 -19.00
N ILE A 681 -2.15 13.37 -19.12
CA ILE A 681 -2.40 14.34 -20.20
C ILE A 681 -1.72 13.88 -21.51
N PHE A 682 -0.46 13.46 -21.44
CA PHE A 682 0.31 12.95 -22.57
C PHE A 682 -0.30 11.66 -23.14
N MET A 683 -0.77 10.75 -22.27
CA MET A 683 -1.45 9.51 -22.67
C MET A 683 -2.73 9.74 -23.48
N ILE A 684 -3.52 10.77 -23.16
CA ILE A 684 -4.80 11.03 -23.82
C ILE A 684 -4.60 11.81 -25.12
N LEU A 685 -3.64 12.74 -25.16
CA LEU A 685 -3.32 13.48 -26.39
C LEU A 685 -2.76 12.57 -27.48
N VAL A 686 -1.86 11.64 -27.13
CA VAL A 686 -1.35 10.63 -28.08
C VAL A 686 -2.46 9.67 -28.55
N GLY A 687 -3.48 9.42 -27.73
CA GLY A 687 -4.68 8.66 -28.13
C GLY A 687 -5.64 9.42 -29.06
N ILE A 688 -5.64 10.75 -29.05
CA ILE A 688 -6.51 11.60 -29.88
C ILE A 688 -5.86 11.96 -31.23
N THR A 689 -4.52 11.95 -31.35
CA THR A 689 -3.80 12.42 -32.56
C THR A 689 -3.19 11.31 -33.44
N ARG A 690 -3.61 10.05 -33.36
CA ARG A 690 -3.16 8.95 -34.24
C ARG A 690 -3.68 9.06 -35.69
N LYS A 691 -3.42 10.20 -36.36
CA LYS A 691 -3.55 10.35 -37.81
C LYS A 691 -2.22 10.56 -38.55
N TYR A 692 -1.06 10.42 -37.89
CA TYR A 692 0.25 10.46 -38.56
C TYR A 692 1.20 9.34 -38.09
N PRO A 693 1.97 8.72 -39.01
CA PRO A 693 2.87 7.61 -38.71
C PRO A 693 4.13 8.06 -37.96
N ARG A 694 4.66 7.13 -37.15
CA ARG A 694 5.84 7.28 -36.30
C ARG A 694 7.13 7.39 -37.12
N THR A 695 7.56 8.62 -37.41
CA THR A 695 8.97 8.94 -37.69
C THR A 695 9.28 10.35 -37.21
N ASN A 696 10.37 10.49 -36.45
CA ASN A 696 11.01 11.71 -35.91
C ASN A 696 10.47 12.27 -34.57
N LEU A 697 11.18 11.93 -33.49
CA LEU A 697 10.92 12.35 -32.11
C LEU A 697 11.77 13.57 -31.65
N CYS A 698 12.41 14.30 -32.56
CA CYS A 698 13.29 15.44 -32.23
C CYS A 698 12.72 16.85 -32.53
N SER A 699 11.42 17.02 -32.81
CA SER A 699 10.86 18.32 -33.23
C SER A 699 9.58 18.76 -32.52
N ALA A 700 9.31 18.28 -31.30
CA ALA A 700 8.14 18.72 -30.51
C ALA A 700 8.28 20.13 -29.90
N ALA A 701 9.47 20.76 -29.96
CA ALA A 701 9.68 22.15 -29.54
C ALA A 701 9.28 23.19 -30.62
N ALA A 702 8.97 22.77 -31.85
CA ALA A 702 8.67 23.67 -32.96
C ALA A 702 7.16 23.95 -33.20
N LEU A 703 6.26 23.29 -32.47
CA LEU A 703 4.80 23.41 -32.66
C LEU A 703 4.10 24.48 -31.79
N ILE A 704 4.87 25.36 -31.14
CA ILE A 704 4.35 26.50 -30.34
C ILE A 704 4.36 27.82 -31.14
N SER A 705 4.81 27.83 -32.39
CA SER A 705 4.85 29.06 -33.21
C SER A 705 3.58 29.31 -34.06
N TRP A 706 2.70 28.32 -34.26
CA TRP A 706 1.51 28.47 -35.10
C TRP A 706 0.30 27.75 -34.49
N CYS A 707 -0.29 28.32 -33.43
CA CYS A 707 -1.70 28.16 -33.00
C CYS A 707 -2.00 29.14 -31.85
#